data_AF-A0A8X8YFS9-F1
#
_entry.id   AF-A0A8X8YFS9-F1
#
_cell.length_a   1.000
_cell.length_b   1.000
_cell.length_c   1.000
_cell.angle_alpha   90.00
_cell.angle_beta   90.00
_cell.angle_gamma   90.00
#
_symmetry.space_group_name_H-M   'P 1'
#
loop_
_entity.id
_entity.type
_entity.pdbx_description
1 polymer ?
#
loop_
_entity_poly.entity_id
_entity_poly.type
_entity_poly.pdbx_seq_one_letter_code
_entity_poly.pdbx_strand_id
1 'polypeptide(L)'
;MASPPTPSSRQSSFSELPVAKMRNKIVEKILENRVTFIVGETGCGKSSQIPQFLLDENIEPILCTQPRRFAVVAVARMVAKARNCEIGGEVGYHIGHSRVFSASSKIVFKTAGVLLDEMREKGFKALRYKVIVLDEVHERSVESDLVLVSIKQFLLRNKDLRIVLMSATADISRYRRYFGDLGRDERLEVLAIPSTEMTTIFQREVLYLEQISELLGMECENLSLKYCSAPSPKMAQADLNPEVHKLIHDLVLHIHKNEPDIGKSILVFLPTYYALEQQWFLLKPFAESFKVHILHRSIDTDQALKAMRIWKSHRKVILATNIAESSVTIPKVGYVIDSCRSLQVFWDDSRKTDSAELVWVSKSQAEQRRGRTGRTCDGIVYRIVTGSFYGQLDDYESPAILNLSLRMQKAMDPPEPFIVEDALELLVHMGALEKSSSRGRYEPTYYGRLLASFALSFDASVLVLKFADIGAVREGILFGILLDQQPLPILRPFGLDNQFAEYANNYYSGNSKITRLGRKEVSYMGNFCAFQFWQRMLKDKFRVKYLMSIIKSDEAVDVEHQSEEEWCSFHNLVLPALNLVNETYHDILNLVHRFRPKFMAMSNSIPIHFDPYDFRHSCNLKFVESKEANALVVKDEELEHDNVTMKCGAVPFVGPYDFHAEEVARKFESIVKEMRIKLTEDVSREQNTLTYNNGQYSAGGAALCRYFVNGLCNRAVNNILKKLHLKPFVDHESELISNPLSLHAPDFLWTSMQGCRSGDSCFYSHDTDSIAISASQLSLCLPEDEDVSKEFLLQFFPSSSDECVLLLDDIKLHFSSYLVQLYNPSYIISTTSETDPFSIDPSMESIKVLWGLGHPCETIISTEANNLIPWSKVKCVLWFPRFGPEYGEGNLKKLVQTFFSYLAIRIMADDLEEVRVILTMNNMRFSNLEVEKLARESFFFLKASVGFDESSFGELFDEVTTKKSMLVAKPISYVFELYPPSDIQFGDFKGLLSQQVHGAVADELRNIMISEFADLEQLTLSRNKFSDEIPMDAFRNMKKLKILDLSENAFQRAMPESIGSAAALVKLDLSHNGFSGKITENLTCLKKCLKLK
;
A
#
# COMPACT_ATOMS: atom_id res chain seq x y z
N MET A 1 -15.33 -33.37 31.73
CA MET A 1 -16.51 -33.15 30.87
C MET A 1 -17.46 -32.23 31.63
N ALA A 2 -17.41 -30.93 31.33
CA ALA A 2 -18.36 -29.97 31.85
C ALA A 2 -19.40 -29.71 30.75
N SER A 3 -20.68 -29.76 31.11
CA SER A 3 -21.82 -29.54 30.22
C SER A 3 -21.74 -28.16 29.55
N PRO A 4 -22.15 -28.00 28.28
CA PRO A 4 -22.23 -26.69 27.65
C PRO A 4 -23.27 -25.82 28.39
N PRO A 5 -23.02 -24.52 28.58
CA PRO A 5 -23.96 -23.66 29.29
C PRO A 5 -25.22 -23.47 28.43
N THR A 6 -26.39 -23.59 29.07
CA THR A 6 -27.71 -23.36 28.47
C THR A 6 -27.87 -21.89 28.02
N PRO A 7 -28.57 -21.63 26.89
CA PRO A 7 -28.72 -20.31 26.30
C PRO A 7 -29.85 -19.50 26.97
N SER A 8 -29.72 -19.19 28.26
CA SER A 8 -30.68 -18.34 28.96
C SER A 8 -29.99 -17.12 29.57
N SER A 9 -30.49 -15.94 29.16
CA SER A 9 -30.14 -14.57 29.57
C SER A 9 -28.84 -13.94 29.02
N ARG A 10 -28.72 -13.86 27.69
CA ARG A 10 -27.96 -12.78 27.02
C ARG A 10 -28.87 -11.54 26.97
N GLN A 11 -28.86 -10.68 27.99
CA GLN A 11 -29.52 -9.36 27.88
C GLN A 11 -28.71 -8.47 26.93
N SER A 12 -28.99 -8.59 25.63
CA SER A 12 -28.42 -7.71 24.61
C SER A 12 -29.12 -6.35 24.62
N SER A 13 -28.37 -5.25 24.48
CA SER A 13 -28.90 -3.89 24.27
C SER A 13 -29.72 -3.70 22.98
N PHE A 14 -30.09 -4.79 22.30
CA PHE A 14 -30.75 -4.83 21.01
C PHE A 14 -32.16 -5.41 21.04
N SER A 15 -32.62 -5.92 22.20
CA SER A 15 -33.96 -6.50 22.37
C SER A 15 -35.09 -5.50 22.12
N GLU A 16 -34.79 -4.21 22.14
CA GLU A 16 -35.77 -3.15 21.89
C GLU A 16 -35.95 -2.84 20.39
N LEU A 17 -35.03 -3.23 19.49
CA LEU A 17 -35.11 -2.81 18.08
C LEU A 17 -36.30 -3.42 17.32
N PRO A 18 -36.90 -2.71 16.34
CA PRO A 18 -38.08 -3.18 15.60
C PRO A 18 -37.87 -4.55 14.92
N VAL A 19 -36.67 -4.79 14.38
CA VAL A 19 -36.34 -6.06 13.71
C VAL A 19 -36.35 -7.26 14.68
N ALA A 20 -36.10 -7.06 15.98
CA ALA A 20 -36.06 -8.14 16.97
C ALA A 20 -37.44 -8.78 17.19
N LYS A 21 -38.51 -7.99 17.14
CA LYS A 21 -39.90 -8.51 17.22
C LYS A 21 -40.25 -9.44 16.06
N MET A 22 -39.58 -9.27 14.92
CA MET A 22 -39.79 -10.09 13.72
C MET A 22 -38.78 -11.23 13.57
N ARG A 23 -37.90 -11.48 14.55
CA ARG A 23 -36.82 -12.48 14.48
C ARG A 23 -37.29 -13.81 13.87
N ASN A 24 -38.30 -14.44 14.47
CA ASN A 24 -38.74 -15.77 14.07
C ASN A 24 -39.29 -15.77 12.64
N LYS A 25 -40.14 -14.79 12.29
CA LYS A 25 -40.70 -14.65 10.94
C LYS A 25 -39.64 -14.36 9.88
N ILE A 26 -38.62 -13.56 10.22
CA ILE A 26 -37.51 -13.26 9.30
C ILE A 26 -36.70 -14.53 9.02
N VAL A 27 -36.30 -15.25 10.07
CA VAL A 27 -35.55 -16.51 9.93
C VAL A 27 -36.35 -17.53 9.13
N GLU A 28 -37.62 -17.73 9.47
CA GLU A 28 -38.53 -18.65 8.78
C GLU A 28 -38.57 -18.35 7.27
N LYS A 29 -38.83 -17.09 6.89
CA LYS A 29 -38.90 -16.73 5.46
C LYS A 29 -37.57 -16.85 4.73
N ILE A 30 -36.44 -16.55 5.39
CA ILE A 30 -35.12 -16.78 4.79
C ILE A 30 -34.86 -18.28 4.60
N LEU A 31 -35.37 -19.15 5.47
CA LEU A 31 -35.21 -20.60 5.34
C LEU A 31 -36.11 -21.18 4.25
N GLU A 32 -37.35 -20.70 4.14
CA GLU A 32 -38.34 -21.12 3.13
C GLU A 32 -37.99 -20.65 1.71
N ASN A 33 -37.33 -19.50 1.57
CA ASN A 33 -37.12 -18.85 0.27
C ASN A 33 -35.64 -18.72 -0.06
N ARG A 34 -35.29 -18.93 -1.33
CA ARG A 34 -33.91 -18.77 -1.81
C ARG A 34 -33.48 -17.30 -1.90
N VAL A 35 -34.43 -16.40 -2.16
CA VAL A 35 -34.18 -14.96 -2.19
C VAL A 35 -35.24 -14.26 -1.35
N THR A 36 -34.80 -13.54 -0.32
CA THR A 36 -35.66 -12.76 0.57
C THR A 36 -35.27 -11.29 0.49
N PHE A 37 -36.24 -10.41 0.26
CA PHE A 37 -36.09 -8.95 0.27
C PHE A 37 -36.64 -8.38 1.57
N ILE A 38 -35.79 -7.78 2.39
CA ILE A 38 -36.16 -7.19 3.68
C ILE A 38 -36.12 -5.67 3.56
N VAL A 39 -37.30 -5.07 3.63
CA VAL A 39 -37.50 -3.62 3.65
C VAL A 39 -37.67 -3.17 5.08
N GLY A 40 -36.98 -2.10 5.46
CA GLY A 40 -37.25 -1.44 6.73
C GLY A 40 -36.52 -0.12 6.82
N GLU A 41 -37.06 0.82 7.59
CA GLU A 41 -36.45 2.13 7.75
C GLU A 41 -35.00 2.06 8.25
N THR A 42 -34.25 3.13 8.01
CA THR A 42 -32.89 3.21 8.53
C THR A 42 -32.92 3.27 10.07
N GLY A 43 -32.02 2.52 10.73
CA GLY A 43 -32.01 2.40 12.20
C GLY A 43 -32.90 1.29 12.78
N CYS A 44 -33.71 0.56 11.99
CA CYS A 44 -34.55 -0.53 12.51
C CYS A 44 -33.76 -1.81 12.90
N GLY A 45 -32.45 -1.86 12.61
CA GLY A 45 -31.55 -2.93 13.05
C GLY A 45 -31.19 -4.01 12.02
N LYS A 46 -31.62 -3.87 10.75
CA LYS A 46 -31.38 -4.88 9.68
C LYS A 46 -29.94 -5.39 9.63
N SER A 47 -29.02 -4.46 9.38
CA SER A 47 -27.59 -4.69 9.14
C SER A 47 -26.88 -5.36 10.31
N SER A 48 -27.34 -5.10 11.54
CA SER A 48 -26.70 -5.58 12.76
C SER A 48 -27.34 -6.85 13.31
N GLN A 49 -28.65 -7.02 13.22
CA GLN A 49 -29.38 -8.10 13.89
C GLN A 49 -29.62 -9.31 12.99
N ILE A 50 -29.93 -9.14 11.71
CA ILE A 50 -30.28 -10.26 10.82
C ILE A 50 -29.15 -11.29 10.73
N PRO A 51 -27.86 -10.90 10.57
CA PRO A 51 -26.77 -11.88 10.59
C PRO A 51 -26.67 -12.63 11.92
N GLN A 52 -26.97 -11.98 13.05
CA GLN A 52 -26.96 -12.62 14.36
C GLN A 52 -28.11 -13.62 14.51
N PHE A 53 -29.31 -13.28 14.03
CA PHE A 53 -30.46 -14.19 14.05
C PHE A 53 -30.17 -15.47 13.27
N LEU A 54 -29.57 -15.35 12.09
CA LEU A 54 -29.16 -16.50 11.29
C LEU A 54 -28.10 -17.33 12.00
N LEU A 55 -27.11 -16.68 12.61
CA LEU A 55 -26.05 -17.40 13.32
C LEU A 55 -26.58 -18.15 14.55
N ASP A 56 -27.49 -17.55 15.31
CA ASP A 56 -28.09 -18.17 16.49
C ASP A 56 -28.94 -19.42 16.14
N GLU A 57 -29.38 -19.54 14.88
CA GLU A 57 -30.08 -20.71 14.33
C GLU A 57 -29.11 -21.69 13.63
N ASN A 58 -27.81 -21.57 13.88
CA ASN A 58 -26.73 -22.37 13.29
C ASN A 58 -26.69 -22.32 11.75
N ILE A 59 -27.04 -21.15 11.18
CA ILE A 59 -26.94 -20.90 9.73
C ILE A 59 -25.61 -20.19 9.46
N GLU A 60 -24.55 -20.95 9.25
CA GLU A 60 -23.20 -20.44 8.99
C GLU A 60 -22.52 -21.17 7.80
N PRO A 61 -21.52 -20.57 7.14
CA PRO A 61 -21.03 -19.20 7.32
C PRO A 61 -21.87 -18.14 6.60
N ILE A 62 -21.88 -16.91 7.12
CA ILE A 62 -22.66 -15.77 6.64
C ILE A 62 -21.73 -14.68 6.11
N LEU A 63 -22.02 -14.20 4.90
CA LEU A 63 -21.37 -13.04 4.30
C LEU A 63 -22.34 -11.86 4.28
N CYS A 64 -21.88 -10.68 4.70
CA CYS A 64 -22.65 -9.45 4.60
C CYS A 64 -21.86 -8.40 3.81
N THR A 65 -22.42 -7.91 2.71
CA THR A 65 -21.79 -6.83 1.94
C THR A 65 -22.38 -5.48 2.31
N GLN A 66 -21.53 -4.46 2.35
CA GLN A 66 -21.91 -3.05 2.43
C GLN A 66 -21.22 -2.26 1.32
N PRO A 67 -21.81 -1.16 0.81
CA PRO A 67 -21.16 -0.34 -0.21
C PRO A 67 -19.94 0.41 0.35
N ARG A 68 -19.96 0.84 1.63
CA ARG A 68 -18.98 1.79 2.17
C ARG A 68 -18.08 1.18 3.25
N ARG A 69 -16.78 1.48 3.18
CA ARG A 69 -15.74 1.00 4.14
C ARG A 69 -16.09 1.34 5.59
N PHE A 70 -16.50 2.59 5.86
CA PHE A 70 -16.91 3.04 7.19
C PHE A 70 -18.07 2.20 7.75
N ALA A 71 -19.06 1.85 6.92
CA ALA A 71 -20.20 1.04 7.33
C ALA A 71 -19.81 -0.39 7.68
N VAL A 72 -18.95 -1.04 6.88
CA VAL A 72 -18.42 -2.37 7.16
C VAL A 72 -17.78 -2.43 8.54
N VAL A 73 -16.84 -1.54 8.83
CA VAL A 73 -16.08 -1.57 10.10
C VAL A 73 -16.97 -1.22 11.28
N ALA A 74 -17.82 -0.19 11.15
CA ALA A 74 -18.72 0.22 12.21
C ALA A 74 -19.73 -0.89 12.59
N VAL A 75 -20.35 -1.53 11.59
CA VAL A 75 -21.31 -2.62 11.84
C VAL A 75 -20.59 -3.85 12.39
N ALA A 76 -19.44 -4.24 11.85
CA ALA A 76 -18.70 -5.39 12.34
C ALA A 76 -18.26 -5.23 13.81
N ARG A 77 -17.70 -4.05 14.19
CA ARG A 77 -17.34 -3.74 15.58
C ARG A 77 -18.57 -3.74 16.50
N MET A 78 -19.70 -3.21 16.03
CA MET A 78 -20.95 -3.21 16.80
C MET A 78 -21.49 -4.62 17.03
N VAL A 79 -21.47 -5.49 16.01
CA VAL A 79 -21.94 -6.88 16.12
C VAL A 79 -20.99 -7.72 16.98
N ALA A 80 -19.67 -7.55 16.83
CA ALA A 80 -18.69 -8.21 17.70
C ALA A 80 -18.91 -7.84 19.19
N LYS A 81 -19.11 -6.55 19.47
CA LYS A 81 -19.44 -6.07 20.82
C LYS A 81 -20.77 -6.64 21.33
N ALA A 82 -21.81 -6.69 20.48
CA ALA A 82 -23.12 -7.26 20.82
C ALA A 82 -23.02 -8.74 21.23
N ARG A 83 -22.11 -9.47 20.59
CA ARG A 83 -21.87 -10.90 20.83
C ARG A 83 -20.80 -11.16 21.89
N ASN A 84 -20.25 -10.12 22.51
CA ASN A 84 -19.18 -10.20 23.49
C ASN A 84 -17.96 -11.00 22.97
N CYS A 85 -17.58 -10.77 21.72
CA CYS A 85 -16.40 -11.36 21.10
C CYS A 85 -15.44 -10.28 20.61
N GLU A 86 -14.16 -10.64 20.51
CA GLU A 86 -13.18 -9.79 19.85
C GLU A 86 -13.39 -9.79 18.33
N ILE A 87 -13.15 -8.64 17.70
CA ILE A 87 -13.21 -8.52 16.25
C ILE A 87 -12.10 -9.39 15.63
N GLY A 88 -12.44 -10.18 14.61
CA GLY A 88 -11.54 -11.18 14.01
C GLY A 88 -11.75 -12.60 14.55
N GLY A 89 -12.46 -12.76 15.68
CA GLY A 89 -12.92 -14.04 16.22
C GLY A 89 -14.17 -14.55 15.50
N GLU A 90 -15.31 -14.63 16.19
CA GLU A 90 -16.60 -15.09 15.63
C GLU A 90 -17.14 -14.15 14.53
N VAL A 91 -16.85 -12.85 14.66
CA VAL A 91 -17.26 -11.78 13.74
C VAL A 91 -16.01 -11.11 13.19
N GLY A 92 -15.94 -10.93 11.87
CA GLY A 92 -14.82 -10.27 11.22
C GLY A 92 -15.22 -9.36 10.07
N TYR A 93 -14.25 -8.67 9.48
CA TYR A 93 -14.47 -7.86 8.28
C TYR A 93 -13.30 -7.88 7.30
N HIS A 94 -13.56 -7.48 6.06
CA HIS A 94 -12.55 -7.28 5.02
C HIS A 94 -12.86 -6.00 4.21
N ILE A 95 -11.99 -4.99 4.28
CA ILE A 95 -12.13 -3.73 3.52
C ILE A 95 -10.80 -3.34 2.84
N GLY A 96 -10.80 -3.11 1.53
CA GLY A 96 -9.53 -2.91 0.80
C GLY A 96 -8.54 -4.01 1.17
N HIS A 97 -7.35 -3.63 1.66
CA HIS A 97 -6.34 -4.58 2.14
C HIS A 97 -6.43 -4.89 3.65
N SER A 98 -7.32 -4.21 4.41
CA SER A 98 -7.50 -4.49 5.83
C SER A 98 -8.40 -5.71 6.03
N ARG A 99 -7.77 -6.82 6.43
CA ARG A 99 -8.40 -8.11 6.65
C ARG A 99 -8.38 -8.50 8.12
N VAL A 100 -9.54 -8.45 8.77
CA VAL A 100 -9.71 -8.78 10.21
C VAL A 100 -10.74 -9.88 10.36
N PHE A 101 -10.38 -11.11 9.98
CA PHE A 101 -11.17 -12.33 10.18
C PHE A 101 -10.28 -13.57 10.15
N SER A 102 -10.73 -14.65 10.77
CA SER A 102 -10.01 -15.92 10.91
C SER A 102 -10.84 -17.10 10.40
N ALA A 103 -10.29 -18.32 10.44
CA ALA A 103 -11.05 -19.52 10.13
C ALA A 103 -12.23 -19.77 11.09
N SER A 104 -12.20 -19.18 12.30
CA SER A 104 -13.31 -19.22 13.26
C SER A 104 -14.41 -18.19 13.01
N SER A 105 -14.23 -17.26 12.06
CA SER A 105 -15.22 -16.24 11.77
C SER A 105 -16.43 -16.82 11.04
N LYS A 106 -17.60 -16.68 11.67
CA LYS A 106 -18.88 -17.21 11.19
C LYS A 106 -19.70 -16.13 10.47
N ILE A 107 -19.53 -14.86 10.87
CA ILE A 107 -20.07 -13.69 10.17
C ILE A 107 -18.90 -12.85 9.67
N VAL A 108 -18.89 -12.57 8.35
CA VAL A 108 -17.87 -11.71 7.75
C VAL A 108 -18.55 -10.56 7.01
N PHE A 109 -18.19 -9.32 7.36
CA PHE A 109 -18.63 -8.12 6.65
C PHE A 109 -17.59 -7.70 5.62
N LYS A 110 -17.99 -7.43 4.38
CA LYS A 110 -17.07 -7.00 3.31
C LYS A 110 -17.60 -5.79 2.55
N THR A 111 -16.72 -5.01 1.93
CA THR A 111 -17.19 -4.12 0.86
C THR A 111 -17.55 -4.94 -0.39
N ALA A 112 -18.48 -4.43 -1.20
CA ALA A 112 -18.82 -5.07 -2.48
C ALA A 112 -17.59 -5.25 -3.39
N GLY A 113 -16.71 -4.24 -3.46
CA GLY A 113 -15.45 -4.31 -4.23
C GLY A 113 -14.53 -5.45 -3.80
N VAL A 114 -14.31 -5.63 -2.49
CA VAL A 114 -13.48 -6.73 -1.97
C VAL A 114 -14.05 -8.10 -2.34
N LEU A 115 -15.38 -8.24 -2.33
CA LEU A 115 -16.00 -9.50 -2.76
C LEU A 115 -15.76 -9.76 -4.25
N LEU A 116 -15.86 -8.73 -5.11
CA LEU A 116 -15.54 -8.87 -6.53
C LEU A 116 -14.08 -9.29 -6.76
N ASP A 117 -13.14 -8.71 -6.02
CA ASP A 117 -11.72 -9.08 -6.09
C ASP A 117 -11.50 -10.54 -5.70
N GLU A 118 -12.12 -11.00 -4.61
CA GLU A 118 -12.05 -12.40 -4.21
C GLU A 118 -12.69 -13.33 -5.25
N MET A 119 -13.79 -12.91 -5.89
CA MET A 119 -14.43 -13.67 -6.97
C MET A 119 -13.55 -13.73 -8.22
N ARG A 120 -12.82 -12.66 -8.56
CA ARG A 120 -11.81 -12.66 -9.63
C ARG A 120 -10.70 -13.66 -9.34
N GLU A 121 -10.23 -13.71 -8.09
CA GLU A 121 -9.10 -14.55 -7.71
C GLU A 121 -9.46 -16.04 -7.49
N LYS A 122 -10.58 -16.30 -6.82
CA LYS A 122 -11.00 -17.63 -6.34
C LYS A 122 -12.20 -18.20 -7.12
N GLY A 123 -12.76 -17.44 -8.06
CA GLY A 123 -13.97 -17.80 -8.78
C GLY A 123 -15.16 -17.99 -7.84
N PHE A 124 -16.03 -18.95 -8.16
CA PHE A 124 -17.19 -19.28 -7.32
C PHE A 124 -16.83 -19.82 -5.92
N LYS A 125 -15.57 -20.17 -5.65
CA LYS A 125 -15.15 -20.54 -4.29
C LYS A 125 -15.26 -19.36 -3.32
N ALA A 126 -15.16 -18.12 -3.80
CA ALA A 126 -15.37 -16.91 -2.99
C ALA A 126 -16.81 -16.78 -2.46
N LEU A 127 -17.78 -17.44 -3.10
CA LEU A 127 -19.19 -17.41 -2.75
C LEU A 127 -19.65 -18.63 -1.92
N ARG A 128 -18.71 -19.37 -1.31
CA ARG A 128 -19.02 -20.54 -0.45
C ARG A 128 -19.53 -20.13 0.93
N TYR A 129 -20.67 -19.46 0.93
CA TYR A 129 -21.42 -19.09 2.13
C TYR A 129 -22.81 -19.74 2.10
N LYS A 130 -23.37 -20.01 3.28
CA LYS A 130 -24.73 -20.55 3.40
C LYS A 130 -25.77 -19.46 3.13
N VAL A 131 -25.48 -18.24 3.57
CA VAL A 131 -26.27 -17.03 3.31
C VAL A 131 -25.36 -15.89 2.89
N ILE A 132 -25.74 -15.20 1.81
CA ILE A 132 -25.14 -13.93 1.42
C ILE A 132 -26.18 -12.82 1.60
N VAL A 133 -25.83 -11.84 2.42
CA VAL A 133 -26.64 -10.66 2.69
C VAL A 133 -26.07 -9.49 1.91
N LEU A 134 -26.85 -8.94 0.98
CA LEU A 134 -26.52 -7.71 0.27
C LEU A 134 -27.28 -6.57 0.93
N ASP A 135 -26.58 -5.74 1.69
CA ASP A 135 -27.17 -4.58 2.36
C ASP A 135 -27.09 -3.31 1.50
N GLU A 136 -27.97 -2.35 1.79
CA GLU A 136 -28.06 -1.06 1.11
C GLU A 136 -28.17 -1.15 -0.41
N VAL A 137 -28.94 -2.12 -0.92
CA VAL A 137 -29.11 -2.33 -2.37
C VAL A 137 -29.80 -1.17 -3.09
N HIS A 138 -30.28 -0.15 -2.37
CA HIS A 138 -30.78 1.08 -2.97
C HIS A 138 -29.67 2.08 -3.37
N GLU A 139 -28.44 1.95 -2.86
CA GLU A 139 -27.33 2.82 -3.27
C GLU A 139 -26.89 2.55 -4.73
N ARG A 140 -27.25 1.40 -5.31
CA ARG A 140 -27.00 1.02 -6.72
C ARG A 140 -25.57 1.31 -7.21
N SER A 141 -24.59 1.05 -6.34
CA SER A 141 -23.17 1.14 -6.72
C SER A 141 -22.84 0.09 -7.78
N VAL A 142 -21.86 0.41 -8.63
CA VAL A 142 -21.42 -0.44 -9.74
C VAL A 142 -20.95 -1.80 -9.23
N GLU A 143 -20.19 -1.80 -8.14
CA GLU A 143 -19.68 -3.01 -7.51
C GLU A 143 -20.82 -3.84 -6.94
N SER A 144 -21.79 -3.22 -6.29
CA SER A 144 -22.93 -3.91 -5.69
C SER A 144 -23.81 -4.57 -6.77
N ASP A 145 -24.06 -3.87 -7.87
CA ASP A 145 -24.79 -4.42 -9.02
C ASP A 145 -24.00 -5.56 -9.69
N LEU A 146 -22.67 -5.43 -9.86
CA LEU A 146 -21.80 -6.50 -10.38
C LEU A 146 -21.80 -7.75 -9.48
N VAL A 147 -21.74 -7.56 -8.17
CA VAL A 147 -21.87 -8.63 -7.17
C VAL A 147 -23.22 -9.31 -7.32
N LEU A 148 -24.31 -8.53 -7.42
CA LEU A 148 -25.66 -9.05 -7.58
C LEU A 148 -25.80 -9.92 -8.84
N VAL A 149 -25.27 -9.46 -9.99
CA VAL A 149 -25.27 -10.25 -11.24
C VAL A 149 -24.53 -11.57 -11.06
N SER A 150 -23.35 -11.52 -10.45
CA SER A 150 -22.49 -12.68 -10.30
C SER A 150 -23.08 -13.70 -9.32
N ILE A 151 -23.68 -13.23 -8.23
CA ILE A 151 -24.40 -14.08 -7.28
C ILE A 151 -25.64 -14.69 -7.93
N LYS A 152 -26.44 -13.94 -8.72
CA LYS A 152 -27.60 -14.51 -9.42
C LYS A 152 -27.17 -15.66 -10.35
N GLN A 153 -26.07 -15.49 -11.09
CA GLN A 153 -25.54 -16.58 -11.93
C GLN A 153 -25.09 -17.80 -11.13
N PHE A 154 -24.50 -17.58 -9.94
CA PHE A 154 -24.12 -18.68 -9.06
C PHE A 154 -25.34 -19.35 -8.42
N LEU A 155 -26.38 -18.58 -8.05
CA LEU A 155 -27.65 -19.07 -7.52
C LEU A 155 -28.34 -20.02 -8.51
N LEU A 156 -28.27 -19.75 -9.81
CA LEU A 156 -28.79 -20.67 -10.85
C LEU A 156 -28.08 -22.04 -10.85
N ARG A 157 -26.85 -22.14 -10.34
CA ARG A 157 -26.05 -23.38 -10.29
C ARG A 157 -26.09 -24.07 -8.92
N ASN A 158 -26.21 -23.30 -7.83
CA ASN A 158 -26.15 -23.81 -6.46
C ASN A 158 -27.48 -23.61 -5.75
N LYS A 159 -28.22 -24.71 -5.54
CA LYS A 159 -29.54 -24.70 -4.90
C LYS A 159 -29.52 -24.44 -3.38
N ASP A 160 -28.38 -24.68 -2.72
CA ASP A 160 -28.28 -24.57 -1.27
C ASP A 160 -28.01 -23.14 -0.76
N LEU A 161 -27.55 -22.25 -1.65
CA LEU A 161 -27.30 -20.84 -1.35
C LEU A 161 -28.60 -20.06 -1.16
N ARG A 162 -28.63 -19.22 -0.12
CA ARG A 162 -29.68 -18.23 0.14
C ARG A 162 -29.16 -16.81 0.03
N ILE A 163 -29.99 -15.91 -0.49
CA ILE A 163 -29.69 -14.48 -0.63
C ILE A 163 -30.69 -13.67 0.18
N VAL A 164 -30.17 -12.71 0.94
CA VAL A 164 -30.97 -11.71 1.64
C VAL A 164 -30.62 -10.34 1.08
N LEU A 165 -31.59 -9.66 0.51
CA LEU A 165 -31.45 -8.29 0.01
C LEU A 165 -32.04 -7.36 1.06
N MET A 166 -31.29 -6.36 1.51
CA MET A 166 -31.77 -5.42 2.52
C MET A 166 -31.76 -4.01 1.97
N SER A 167 -32.83 -3.26 2.24
CA SER A 167 -32.97 -1.88 1.77
C SER A 167 -33.88 -1.05 2.67
N ALA A 168 -33.64 0.26 2.70
CA ALA A 168 -34.56 1.23 3.29
C ALA A 168 -35.61 1.72 2.30
N THR A 169 -35.22 2.00 1.05
CA THR A 169 -36.05 2.77 0.09
C THR A 169 -36.04 2.19 -1.33
N ALA A 170 -35.62 0.95 -1.55
CA ALA A 170 -35.53 0.39 -2.91
C ALA A 170 -36.89 0.11 -3.59
N ASP A 171 -36.94 0.25 -4.91
CA ASP A 171 -38.06 -0.18 -5.76
C ASP A 171 -38.15 -1.71 -5.82
N ILE A 172 -39.03 -2.27 -4.98
CA ILE A 172 -39.30 -3.71 -4.85
C ILE A 172 -39.73 -4.33 -6.18
N SER A 173 -40.46 -3.59 -7.03
CA SER A 173 -40.99 -4.11 -8.30
C SER A 173 -39.86 -4.49 -9.25
N ARG A 174 -38.79 -3.68 -9.26
CA ARG A 174 -37.60 -3.93 -10.08
C ARG A 174 -36.87 -5.21 -9.67
N TYR A 175 -36.67 -5.41 -8.37
CA TYR A 175 -36.06 -6.63 -7.84
C TYR A 175 -36.92 -7.87 -8.07
N ARG A 176 -38.24 -7.77 -7.93
CA ARG A 176 -39.17 -8.87 -8.26
C ARG A 176 -39.05 -9.29 -9.72
N ARG A 177 -38.99 -8.32 -10.64
CA ARG A 177 -38.78 -8.60 -12.07
C ARG A 177 -37.40 -9.21 -12.33
N TYR A 178 -36.37 -8.69 -11.67
CA TYR A 178 -35.00 -9.16 -11.84
C TYR A 178 -34.80 -10.62 -11.44
N PHE A 179 -35.47 -11.10 -10.39
CA PHE A 179 -35.40 -12.49 -9.94
C PHE A 179 -36.54 -13.39 -10.47
N GLY A 180 -37.38 -12.90 -11.38
CA GLY A 180 -38.54 -13.64 -11.87
C GLY A 180 -38.22 -14.87 -12.73
N ASP A 181 -36.97 -15.04 -13.15
CA ASP A 181 -36.47 -16.14 -13.98
C ASP A 181 -35.88 -17.32 -13.18
N LEU A 182 -35.89 -17.27 -11.84
CA LEU A 182 -35.33 -18.34 -10.98
C LEU A 182 -36.13 -19.65 -10.99
N GLY A 183 -37.38 -19.65 -11.48
CA GLY A 183 -38.25 -20.84 -11.59
C GLY A 183 -39.71 -20.54 -11.20
N ARG A 184 -40.67 -21.39 -11.58
CA ARG A 184 -42.12 -21.13 -11.34
C ARG A 184 -42.49 -20.99 -9.85
N ASP A 185 -41.74 -21.65 -8.95
CA ASP A 185 -41.97 -21.67 -7.50
C ASP A 185 -40.89 -20.94 -6.68
N GLU A 186 -39.85 -20.39 -7.31
CA GLU A 186 -38.77 -19.66 -6.65
C GLU A 186 -38.95 -18.15 -6.86
N ARG A 187 -39.85 -17.54 -6.07
CA ARG A 187 -40.13 -16.10 -6.14
C ARG A 187 -39.35 -15.33 -5.08
N LEU A 188 -39.11 -14.04 -5.36
CA LEU A 188 -38.60 -13.10 -4.38
C LEU A 188 -39.65 -12.86 -3.29
N GLU A 189 -39.40 -13.36 -2.08
CA GLU A 189 -40.25 -13.09 -0.93
C GLU A 189 -39.93 -11.71 -0.35
N VAL A 190 -40.96 -10.93 -0.01
CA VAL A 190 -40.78 -9.56 0.49
C VAL A 190 -41.30 -9.45 1.92
N LEU A 191 -40.42 -9.05 2.83
CA LEU A 191 -40.73 -8.78 4.22
C LEU A 191 -40.52 -7.30 4.54
N ALA A 192 -41.57 -6.63 5.01
CA ALA A 192 -41.47 -5.28 5.55
C ALA A 192 -41.38 -5.33 7.08
N ILE A 193 -40.41 -4.61 7.65
CA ILE A 193 -40.28 -4.39 9.08
C ILE A 193 -41.17 -3.18 9.45
N PRO A 194 -42.20 -3.34 10.29
CA PRO A 194 -43.14 -2.28 10.63
C PRO A 194 -42.46 -1.20 11.47
N SER A 195 -42.79 0.06 11.19
CA SER A 195 -42.29 1.25 11.91
C SER A 195 -43.10 1.63 13.16
N THR A 196 -44.26 0.99 13.40
CA THR A 196 -45.38 1.62 14.14
C THR A 196 -45.69 1.14 15.56
N GLU A 197 -44.87 0.28 16.20
CA GLU A 197 -45.20 -0.23 17.55
C GLU A 197 -44.06 -0.12 18.57
N MET A 198 -43.50 1.07 18.74
CA MET A 198 -42.55 1.38 19.83
C MET A 198 -43.18 2.35 20.85
N THR A 199 -42.89 2.10 22.13
CA THR A 199 -43.28 2.92 23.28
C THR A 199 -42.48 4.22 23.44
N THR A 200 -41.44 4.44 22.61
CA THR A 200 -40.63 5.66 22.56
C THR A 200 -40.35 6.04 21.11
N ILE A 201 -41.32 6.65 20.44
CA ILE A 201 -41.11 7.18 19.08
C ILE A 201 -40.41 8.52 19.23
N PHE A 202 -39.10 8.55 18.95
CA PHE A 202 -38.41 9.82 18.79
C PHE A 202 -39.01 10.57 17.60
N GLN A 203 -39.52 11.77 17.84
CA GLN A 203 -40.19 12.57 16.82
C GLN A 203 -39.19 13.07 15.78
N ARG A 204 -39.63 13.16 14.52
CA ARG A 204 -38.84 13.71 13.41
C ARG A 204 -39.61 14.82 12.75
N GLU A 205 -39.13 16.04 12.90
CA GLU A 205 -39.66 17.21 12.21
C GLU A 205 -38.82 17.54 10.98
N VAL A 206 -39.46 17.94 9.88
CA VAL A 206 -38.77 18.38 8.66
C VAL A 206 -39.15 19.83 8.37
N LEU A 207 -38.16 20.70 8.31
CA LEU A 207 -38.30 22.12 8.04
C LEU A 207 -37.61 22.45 6.70
N TYR A 208 -38.28 23.26 5.87
CA TYR A 208 -37.76 23.74 4.60
C TYR A 208 -37.29 25.19 4.72
N LEU A 209 -36.77 25.77 3.64
CA LEU A 209 -36.21 27.13 3.63
C LEU A 209 -37.18 28.18 4.18
N GLU A 210 -38.48 28.05 3.93
CA GLU A 210 -39.51 28.96 4.42
C GLU A 210 -39.50 29.02 5.96
N GLN A 211 -39.58 27.87 6.61
CA GLN A 211 -39.54 27.78 8.08
C GLN A 211 -38.15 28.12 8.64
N ILE A 212 -37.08 27.79 7.92
CA ILE A 212 -35.70 28.15 8.34
C ILE A 212 -35.53 29.68 8.32
N SER A 213 -36.08 30.36 7.32
CA SER A 213 -36.05 31.82 7.21
C SER A 213 -36.78 32.48 8.38
N GLU A 214 -37.96 31.96 8.73
CA GLU A 214 -38.72 32.41 9.90
C GLU A 214 -37.96 32.21 11.21
N LEU A 215 -37.35 31.02 11.39
CA LEU A 215 -36.56 30.69 12.59
C LEU A 215 -35.34 31.61 12.79
N LEU A 216 -34.74 32.05 11.70
CA LEU A 216 -33.56 32.93 11.71
C LEU A 216 -33.93 34.43 11.65
N GLY A 217 -35.22 34.77 11.56
CA GLY A 217 -35.69 36.15 11.47
C GLY A 217 -35.26 36.86 10.18
N MET A 218 -35.20 36.12 9.06
CA MET A 218 -34.73 36.61 7.77
C MET A 218 -35.90 37.09 6.89
N GLU A 219 -35.85 38.34 6.45
CA GLU A 219 -36.79 38.89 5.46
C GLU A 219 -36.23 38.69 4.05
N CYS A 220 -36.68 37.66 3.33
CA CYS A 220 -36.26 37.40 1.95
C CYS A 220 -37.45 37.06 1.07
N GLU A 221 -37.77 37.94 0.11
CA GLU A 221 -38.92 37.78 -0.78
C GLU A 221 -38.78 36.60 -1.77
N ASN A 222 -37.56 36.10 -2.02
CA ASN A 222 -37.30 35.02 -2.99
C ASN A 222 -36.21 34.03 -2.54
N LEU A 223 -36.54 33.18 -1.55
CA LEU A 223 -35.65 32.16 -0.99
C LEU A 223 -35.07 31.19 -2.04
N SER A 224 -35.88 30.73 -3.01
CA SER A 224 -35.40 29.80 -4.05
C SER A 224 -34.35 30.42 -4.97
N LEU A 225 -34.51 31.70 -5.38
CA LEU A 225 -33.52 32.37 -6.23
C LEU A 225 -32.19 32.56 -5.50
N LYS A 226 -32.25 32.88 -4.20
CA LYS A 226 -31.07 33.15 -3.39
C LYS A 226 -30.27 31.88 -3.04
N TYR A 227 -30.95 30.83 -2.58
CA TYR A 227 -30.30 29.63 -2.04
C TYR A 227 -30.31 28.43 -2.98
N CYS A 228 -31.17 28.43 -4.01
CA CYS A 228 -31.27 27.38 -5.02
C CYS A 228 -30.98 27.87 -6.44
N SER A 229 -30.60 29.14 -6.65
CA SER A 229 -30.31 29.78 -7.94
C SER A 229 -31.48 29.88 -8.93
N ALA A 230 -32.51 29.03 -8.84
CA ALA A 230 -33.70 29.05 -9.68
C ALA A 230 -34.92 28.44 -8.93
N PRO A 231 -36.16 28.70 -9.39
CA PRO A 231 -37.37 28.20 -8.73
C PRO A 231 -37.65 26.70 -8.93
N SER A 232 -36.98 26.03 -9.88
CA SER A 232 -37.15 24.58 -10.12
C SER A 232 -35.81 23.84 -10.20
N PRO A 233 -35.73 22.56 -9.77
CA PRO A 233 -34.50 21.77 -9.83
C PRO A 233 -33.92 21.63 -11.24
N LYS A 234 -34.78 21.57 -12.26
CA LYS A 234 -34.37 21.39 -13.67
C LYS A 234 -33.68 22.62 -14.28
N MET A 235 -33.91 23.79 -13.70
CA MET A 235 -33.29 25.06 -14.13
C MET A 235 -32.17 25.52 -13.20
N ALA A 236 -32.15 25.01 -11.98
CA ALA A 236 -31.22 25.39 -10.92
C ALA A 236 -29.88 24.67 -11.03
N GLN A 237 -28.78 25.41 -11.00
CA GLN A 237 -27.46 24.83 -10.77
C GLN A 237 -27.33 24.39 -9.31
N ALA A 238 -26.80 23.20 -9.07
CA ALA A 238 -26.64 22.60 -7.75
C ALA A 238 -25.39 23.09 -6.98
N ASP A 239 -24.77 24.19 -7.41
CA ASP A 239 -23.61 24.77 -6.74
C ASP A 239 -23.95 25.25 -5.32
N LEU A 240 -22.96 25.26 -4.43
CA LEU A 240 -23.04 25.96 -3.14
C LEU A 240 -22.41 27.34 -3.28
N ASN A 241 -23.24 28.36 -3.23
CA ASN A 241 -22.77 29.74 -3.13
C ASN A 241 -22.37 30.07 -1.67
N PRO A 242 -21.58 31.14 -1.45
CA PRO A 242 -21.18 31.57 -0.10
C PRO A 242 -22.37 31.88 0.83
N GLU A 243 -23.52 32.29 0.27
CA GLU A 243 -24.72 32.59 1.06
C GLU A 243 -25.34 31.33 1.68
N VAL A 244 -25.30 30.19 0.99
CA VAL A 244 -25.71 28.89 1.53
C VAL A 244 -24.79 28.48 2.69
N HIS A 245 -23.47 28.66 2.55
CA HIS A 245 -22.53 28.38 3.64
C HIS A 245 -22.79 29.25 4.87
N LYS A 246 -23.07 30.54 4.66
CA LYS A 246 -23.47 31.46 5.73
C LYS A 246 -24.76 31.01 6.40
N LEU A 247 -25.78 30.65 5.64
CA LEU A 247 -27.04 30.13 6.18
C LEU A 247 -26.84 28.87 7.03
N ILE A 248 -26.01 27.92 6.56
CA ILE A 248 -25.66 26.72 7.33
C ILE A 248 -24.96 27.10 8.63
N HIS A 249 -24.00 28.03 8.58
CA HIS A 249 -23.28 28.50 9.75
C HIS A 249 -24.23 29.14 10.78
N ASP A 250 -25.08 30.07 10.35
CA ASP A 250 -26.04 30.77 11.21
C ASP A 250 -27.02 29.77 11.85
N LEU A 251 -27.45 28.76 11.09
CA LEU A 251 -28.30 27.68 11.60
C LEU A 251 -27.58 26.79 12.63
N VAL A 252 -26.31 26.45 12.42
CA VAL A 252 -25.51 25.69 13.40
C VAL A 252 -25.40 26.47 14.73
N LEU A 253 -25.15 27.78 14.66
CA LEU A 253 -25.10 28.64 15.84
C LEU A 253 -26.45 28.76 16.54
N HIS A 254 -27.53 28.92 15.77
CA HIS A 254 -28.89 28.96 16.30
C HIS A 254 -29.25 27.67 17.04
N ILE A 255 -28.98 26.50 16.43
CA ILE A 255 -29.21 25.20 17.07
C ILE A 255 -28.39 25.08 18.36
N HIS A 256 -27.12 25.49 18.33
CA HIS A 256 -26.26 25.42 19.51
C HIS A 256 -26.79 26.26 20.67
N LYS A 257 -27.27 27.47 20.40
CA LYS A 257 -27.80 28.40 21.39
C LYS A 257 -29.13 27.94 21.99
N ASN A 258 -29.98 27.29 21.19
CA ASN A 258 -31.35 26.94 21.60
C ASN A 258 -31.51 25.49 22.09
N GLU A 259 -30.55 24.61 21.86
CA GLU A 259 -30.58 23.25 22.41
C GLU A 259 -29.80 23.15 23.73
N PRO A 260 -30.46 22.87 24.88
CA PRO A 260 -29.78 22.71 26.15
C PRO A 260 -28.96 21.41 26.28
N ASP A 261 -29.33 20.31 25.60
CA ASP A 261 -28.54 19.07 25.61
C ASP A 261 -27.32 19.20 24.68
N ILE A 262 -26.16 19.53 25.25
CA ILE A 262 -24.85 19.58 24.57
C ILE A 262 -24.49 18.24 23.93
N GLY A 263 -25.00 17.12 24.48
CA GLY A 263 -24.79 15.79 23.93
C GLY A 263 -25.46 15.56 22.58
N LYS A 264 -26.48 16.36 22.20
CA LYS A 264 -27.08 16.29 20.87
C LYS A 264 -26.15 16.87 19.81
N SER A 265 -25.92 16.08 18.78
CA SER A 265 -24.99 16.36 17.70
C SER A 265 -25.72 16.93 16.48
N ILE A 266 -25.00 17.70 15.69
CA ILE A 266 -25.46 18.27 14.41
C ILE A 266 -24.73 17.54 13.28
N LEU A 267 -25.46 17.01 12.32
CA LEU A 267 -24.94 16.38 11.10
C LEU A 267 -25.26 17.28 9.89
N VAL A 268 -24.26 17.68 9.13
CA VAL A 268 -24.39 18.56 7.98
C VAL A 268 -23.97 17.80 6.71
N PHE A 269 -24.89 17.68 5.76
CA PHE A 269 -24.62 17.07 4.45
C PHE A 269 -24.17 18.12 3.44
N LEU A 270 -22.95 17.98 2.93
CA LEU A 270 -22.32 18.85 1.94
C LEU A 270 -21.77 18.01 0.77
N PRO A 271 -21.82 18.49 -0.47
CA PRO A 271 -21.58 17.62 -1.62
C PRO A 271 -20.11 17.31 -1.91
N THR A 272 -19.17 18.15 -1.48
CA THR A 272 -17.75 18.03 -1.85
C THR A 272 -16.82 18.27 -0.68
N TYR A 273 -15.58 17.79 -0.79
CA TYR A 273 -14.50 18.10 0.16
C TYR A 273 -14.34 19.62 0.36
N TYR A 274 -14.35 20.38 -0.73
CA TYR A 274 -14.26 21.84 -0.67
C TYR A 274 -15.42 22.46 0.12
N ALA A 275 -16.65 22.01 -0.08
CA ALA A 275 -17.79 22.50 0.68
C ALA A 275 -17.65 22.18 2.19
N LEU A 276 -17.16 20.98 2.54
CA LEU A 276 -16.84 20.62 3.93
C LEU A 276 -15.79 21.58 4.51
N GLU A 277 -14.75 21.89 3.75
CA GLU A 277 -13.67 22.78 4.16
C GLU A 277 -14.15 24.22 4.37
N GLN A 278 -14.90 24.78 3.43
CA GLN A 278 -15.48 26.12 3.56
C GLN A 278 -16.36 26.23 4.81
N GLN A 279 -17.18 25.21 5.08
CA GLN A 279 -18.00 25.18 6.28
C GLN A 279 -17.16 25.03 7.56
N TRP A 280 -16.10 24.23 7.52
CA TRP A 280 -15.18 24.07 8.64
C TRP A 280 -14.45 25.36 8.99
N PHE A 281 -14.00 26.14 7.99
CA PHE A 281 -13.37 27.44 8.22
C PHE A 281 -14.29 28.41 8.97
N LEU A 282 -15.60 28.41 8.67
CA LEU A 282 -16.58 29.21 9.40
C LEU A 282 -16.78 28.75 10.85
N LEU A 283 -16.60 27.45 11.13
CA LEU A 283 -16.75 26.88 12.48
C LEU A 283 -15.46 26.90 13.30
N LYS A 284 -14.29 27.03 12.65
CA LYS A 284 -12.97 27.01 13.29
C LYS A 284 -12.81 28.04 14.42
N PRO A 285 -13.31 29.29 14.32
CA PRO A 285 -13.24 30.26 15.41
C PRO A 285 -14.00 29.84 16.68
N PHE A 286 -14.89 28.86 16.59
CA PHE A 286 -15.75 28.37 17.68
C PHE A 286 -15.28 27.02 18.23
N ALA A 287 -13.97 26.74 18.18
CA ALA A 287 -13.39 25.46 18.60
C ALA A 287 -13.62 25.15 20.10
N GLU A 288 -13.84 26.17 20.94
CA GLU A 288 -14.20 26.02 22.36
C GLU A 288 -15.63 25.51 22.56
N SER A 289 -16.53 25.78 21.61
CA SER A 289 -17.94 25.36 21.68
C SER A 289 -18.20 24.07 20.91
N PHE A 290 -17.48 23.86 19.81
CA PHE A 290 -17.73 22.78 18.86
C PHE A 290 -16.56 21.82 18.74
N LYS A 291 -16.90 20.52 18.74
CA LYS A 291 -15.99 19.48 18.23
C LYS A 291 -16.43 19.06 16.84
N VAL A 292 -15.70 19.53 15.82
CA VAL A 292 -16.00 19.21 14.42
C VAL A 292 -15.35 17.90 14.00
N HIS A 293 -16.13 17.00 13.39
CA HIS A 293 -15.66 15.75 12.77
C HIS A 293 -15.98 15.77 11.28
N ILE A 294 -15.05 15.28 10.46
CA ILE A 294 -15.21 15.20 9.00
C ILE A 294 -15.45 13.75 8.62
N LEU A 295 -16.53 13.50 7.88
CA LEU A 295 -16.81 12.21 7.24
C LEU A 295 -16.73 12.38 5.72
N HIS A 296 -15.62 11.91 5.16
CA HIS A 296 -15.35 11.96 3.74
C HIS A 296 -14.46 10.77 3.36
N ARG A 297 -14.52 10.30 2.10
CA ARG A 297 -13.79 9.09 1.67
C ARG A 297 -12.26 9.18 1.84
N SER A 298 -11.71 10.40 1.81
CA SER A 298 -10.26 10.64 1.95
C SER A 298 -9.79 10.66 3.42
N ILE A 299 -10.73 10.65 4.36
CA ILE A 299 -10.41 10.61 5.79
C ILE A 299 -10.17 9.16 6.18
N ASP A 300 -9.12 8.93 6.95
CA ASP A 300 -8.80 7.62 7.49
C ASP A 300 -10.00 7.01 8.26
N THR A 301 -10.15 5.69 8.19
CA THR A 301 -11.32 5.01 8.76
C THR A 301 -11.36 5.11 10.28
N ASP A 302 -10.22 4.98 10.96
CA ASP A 302 -10.18 5.11 12.42
C ASP A 302 -10.40 6.56 12.87
N GLN A 303 -9.94 7.54 12.09
CA GLN A 303 -10.30 8.94 12.31
C GLN A 303 -11.81 9.18 12.14
N ALA A 304 -12.43 8.66 11.07
CA ALA A 304 -13.88 8.77 10.85
C ALA A 304 -14.68 8.11 11.99
N LEU A 305 -14.20 6.99 12.54
CA LEU A 305 -14.83 6.30 13.67
C LEU A 305 -14.81 7.14 14.97
N LYS A 306 -13.99 8.18 15.09
CA LYS A 306 -14.06 9.13 16.23
C LYS A 306 -15.41 9.87 16.29
N ALA A 307 -16.12 10.00 15.17
CA ALA A 307 -17.47 10.57 15.13
C ALA A 307 -18.50 9.72 15.90
N MET A 308 -18.22 8.42 16.14
CA MET A 308 -19.09 7.52 16.92
C MET A 308 -19.00 7.77 18.43
N ARG A 309 -18.01 8.55 18.91
CA ARG A 309 -17.90 8.91 20.33
C ARG A 309 -18.93 9.97 20.71
N ILE A 310 -19.46 9.87 21.93
CA ILE A 310 -20.35 10.87 22.53
C ILE A 310 -19.48 11.91 23.23
N TRP A 311 -19.73 13.18 22.95
CA TRP A 311 -19.03 14.31 23.57
C TRP A 311 -20.01 15.01 24.51
N LYS A 312 -19.56 15.35 25.73
CA LYS A 312 -20.37 16.02 26.75
C LYS A 312 -19.88 17.43 27.09
N SER A 313 -18.62 17.75 26.77
CA SER A 313 -18.03 19.06 27.01
C SER A 313 -18.24 20.05 25.87
N HIS A 314 -18.37 19.56 24.63
CA HIS A 314 -18.53 20.37 23.43
C HIS A 314 -19.67 19.80 22.59
N ARG A 315 -20.37 20.66 21.83
CA ARG A 315 -21.36 20.18 20.87
C ARG A 315 -20.65 19.55 19.68
N LYS A 316 -21.00 18.30 19.36
CA LYS A 316 -20.43 17.60 18.22
C LYS A 316 -21.10 18.08 16.92
N VAL A 317 -20.29 18.57 15.99
CA VAL A 317 -20.72 18.92 14.62
C VAL A 317 -20.03 17.96 13.65
N ILE A 318 -20.80 17.31 12.78
CA ILE A 318 -20.30 16.33 11.82
C ILE A 318 -20.55 16.91 10.44
N LEU A 319 -19.48 17.21 9.72
CA LEU A 319 -19.56 17.63 8.32
C LEU A 319 -19.33 16.38 7.47
N ALA A 320 -20.30 16.02 6.64
CA ALA A 320 -20.27 14.77 5.88
C ALA A 320 -20.69 14.96 4.42
N THR A 321 -20.11 14.15 3.52
CA THR A 321 -20.72 13.91 2.20
C THR A 321 -21.80 12.84 2.29
N ASN A 322 -22.24 12.34 1.14
CA ASN A 322 -23.14 11.20 1.05
C ASN A 322 -22.65 9.99 1.86
N ILE A 323 -21.36 9.85 2.23
CA ILE A 323 -20.81 8.75 3.06
C ILE A 323 -21.60 8.48 4.35
N ALA A 324 -22.22 9.51 4.94
CA ALA A 324 -23.02 9.37 6.15
C ALA A 324 -24.46 8.86 5.90
N GLU A 325 -24.89 8.67 4.64
CA GLU A 325 -26.22 8.15 4.29
C GLU A 325 -26.43 6.66 4.65
N SER A 326 -25.38 5.82 4.68
CA SER A 326 -25.48 4.37 4.93
C SER A 326 -25.89 4.02 6.36
N SER A 327 -26.41 2.81 6.59
CA SER A 327 -27.01 2.20 7.80
C SER A 327 -26.39 2.49 9.18
N VAL A 328 -25.17 3.02 9.27
CA VAL A 328 -24.52 3.32 10.55
C VAL A 328 -25.31 4.36 11.35
N THR A 329 -25.64 4.01 12.60
CA THR A 329 -26.25 4.93 13.57
C THR A 329 -25.16 5.67 14.32
N ILE A 330 -24.98 6.96 14.04
CA ILE A 330 -24.13 7.82 14.86
C ILE A 330 -24.93 8.21 16.12
N PRO A 331 -24.40 7.96 17.34
CA PRO A 331 -25.14 8.23 18.56
C PRO A 331 -25.43 9.72 18.77
N LYS A 332 -26.65 10.01 19.26
CA LYS A 332 -27.13 11.36 19.62
C LYS A 332 -27.12 12.38 18.48
N VAL A 333 -27.27 11.98 17.22
CA VAL A 333 -27.58 12.95 16.15
C VAL A 333 -29.02 13.45 16.35
N GLY A 334 -29.15 14.69 16.82
CA GLY A 334 -30.44 15.35 17.02
C GLY A 334 -30.82 16.26 15.85
N TYR A 335 -29.83 16.80 15.14
CA TYR A 335 -30.09 17.74 14.04
C TYR A 335 -29.42 17.30 12.76
N VAL A 336 -30.16 17.33 11.66
CA VAL A 336 -29.61 17.13 10.31
C VAL A 336 -29.82 18.40 9.52
N ILE A 337 -28.75 18.94 8.94
CA ILE A 337 -28.79 20.03 7.97
C ILE A 337 -28.47 19.43 6.61
N ASP A 338 -29.45 19.41 5.71
CA ASP A 338 -29.36 18.80 4.39
C ASP A 338 -29.29 19.87 3.30
N SER A 339 -28.11 20.04 2.69
CA SER A 339 -27.93 20.95 1.54
C SER A 339 -28.70 20.52 0.29
N CYS A 340 -29.27 19.30 0.27
CA CYS A 340 -29.97 18.67 -0.84
C CYS A 340 -29.14 18.56 -2.13
N ARG A 341 -27.81 18.56 -2.00
CA ARG A 341 -26.85 18.43 -3.10
C ARG A 341 -25.98 17.20 -2.92
N SER A 342 -25.51 16.65 -4.03
CA SER A 342 -24.52 15.57 -4.07
C SER A 342 -23.63 15.74 -5.30
N LEU A 343 -22.41 15.23 -5.22
CA LEU A 343 -21.57 15.05 -6.39
C LEU A 343 -21.86 13.67 -7.00
N GLN A 344 -22.17 13.63 -8.29
CA GLN A 344 -22.39 12.40 -9.05
C GLN A 344 -21.45 12.34 -10.25
N VAL A 345 -21.20 11.12 -10.72
CA VAL A 345 -20.35 10.83 -11.88
C VAL A 345 -21.22 10.36 -13.03
N PHE A 346 -21.01 10.97 -14.19
CA PHE A 346 -21.75 10.70 -15.42
C PHE A 346 -20.78 10.42 -16.56
N TRP A 347 -21.21 9.61 -17.54
CA TRP A 347 -20.49 9.51 -18.81
C TRP A 347 -20.83 10.71 -19.70
N ASP A 348 -19.84 11.53 -20.02
CA ASP A 348 -19.96 12.58 -21.04
C ASP A 348 -19.70 11.94 -22.41
N ASP A 349 -20.76 11.68 -23.16
CA ASP A 349 -20.67 11.05 -24.49
C ASP A 349 -19.92 11.91 -25.52
N SER A 350 -20.02 13.24 -25.40
CA SER A 350 -19.32 14.17 -26.31
C SER A 350 -17.82 14.13 -26.08
N ARG A 351 -17.43 13.97 -24.81
CA ARG A 351 -16.04 13.86 -24.43
C ARG A 351 -15.57 12.44 -24.40
N LYS A 352 -16.40 11.40 -24.39
CA LYS A 352 -16.02 9.99 -24.11
C LYS A 352 -15.22 9.85 -22.81
N THR A 353 -15.71 10.43 -21.72
CA THR A 353 -15.05 10.45 -20.41
C THR A 353 -16.03 10.55 -19.25
N ASP A 354 -15.60 10.14 -18.06
CA ASP A 354 -16.35 10.40 -16.83
C ASP A 354 -16.29 11.89 -16.47
N SER A 355 -17.44 12.50 -16.23
CA SER A 355 -17.62 13.88 -15.79
C SER A 355 -18.24 13.89 -14.38
N ALA A 356 -17.66 14.71 -13.51
CA ALA A 356 -18.17 14.97 -12.17
C ALA A 356 -19.11 16.17 -12.19
N GLU A 357 -20.36 15.98 -11.78
CA GLU A 357 -21.31 17.07 -11.75
C GLU A 357 -22.00 17.15 -10.39
N LEU A 358 -22.16 18.38 -9.91
CA LEU A 358 -23.01 18.66 -8.77
C LEU A 358 -24.46 18.57 -9.22
N VAL A 359 -25.23 17.76 -8.50
CA VAL A 359 -26.64 17.54 -8.78
C VAL A 359 -27.47 17.68 -7.52
N TRP A 360 -28.76 17.92 -7.73
CA TRP A 360 -29.76 17.86 -6.67
C TRP A 360 -30.02 16.40 -6.30
N VAL A 361 -30.13 16.11 -5.01
CA VAL A 361 -30.39 14.75 -4.53
C VAL A 361 -31.79 14.27 -4.88
N SER A 362 -31.95 12.96 -5.02
CA SER A 362 -33.29 12.35 -5.10
C SER A 362 -34.03 12.42 -3.77
N LYS A 363 -35.37 12.28 -3.80
CA LYS A 363 -36.19 12.17 -2.59
C LYS A 363 -35.78 10.98 -1.73
N SER A 364 -35.41 9.85 -2.35
CA SER A 364 -34.87 8.67 -1.67
C SER A 364 -33.59 8.99 -0.88
N GLN A 365 -32.64 9.73 -1.48
CA GLN A 365 -31.41 10.16 -0.77
C GLN A 365 -31.73 11.12 0.38
N ALA A 366 -32.58 12.13 0.13
CA ALA A 366 -33.01 13.06 1.18
C ALA A 366 -33.76 12.36 2.34
N GLU A 367 -34.44 11.25 2.06
CA GLU A 367 -35.09 10.41 3.06
C GLU A 367 -34.08 9.60 3.88
N GLN A 368 -33.02 9.09 3.26
CA GLN A 368 -31.92 8.44 3.97
C GLN A 368 -31.17 9.41 4.90
N ARG A 369 -30.98 10.66 4.46
CA ARG A 369 -30.44 11.77 5.27
C ARG A 369 -31.37 12.11 6.43
N ARG A 370 -32.69 12.21 6.18
CA ARG A 370 -33.72 12.39 7.22
C ARG A 370 -33.64 11.30 8.29
N GLY A 371 -33.47 10.05 7.86
CA GLY A 371 -33.35 8.89 8.74
C GLY A 371 -32.09 8.85 9.62
N ARG A 372 -31.18 9.83 9.51
CA ARG A 372 -29.99 9.94 10.39
C ARG A 372 -30.26 10.53 11.76
N THR A 373 -31.39 11.19 11.94
CA THR A 373 -31.88 11.67 13.23
C THR A 373 -33.15 10.93 13.64
N GLY A 374 -33.64 11.13 14.87
CA GLY A 374 -34.81 10.40 15.39
C GLY A 374 -34.54 8.92 15.60
N ARG A 375 -33.30 8.55 15.97
CA ARG A 375 -32.90 7.18 16.30
C ARG A 375 -32.64 6.98 17.79
N THR A 376 -31.87 7.90 18.37
CA THR A 376 -31.43 7.85 19.78
C THR A 376 -31.97 9.02 20.60
N CYS A 377 -32.57 10.00 19.94
CA CYS A 377 -33.18 11.20 20.51
C CYS A 377 -34.12 11.81 19.46
N ASP A 378 -35.03 12.70 19.89
CA ASP A 378 -35.86 13.50 18.98
C ASP A 378 -35.00 14.29 18.00
N GLY A 379 -35.53 14.46 16.80
CA GLY A 379 -34.79 14.91 15.65
C GLY A 379 -35.47 16.02 14.84
N ILE A 380 -34.68 16.99 14.39
CA ILE A 380 -35.13 17.99 13.40
C ILE A 380 -34.23 17.93 12.17
N VAL A 381 -34.84 17.99 11.00
CA VAL A 381 -34.18 17.95 9.70
C VAL A 381 -34.45 19.27 8.97
N TYR A 382 -33.39 20.02 8.70
CA TYR A 382 -33.43 21.29 7.98
C TYR A 382 -33.00 21.07 6.54
N ARG A 383 -33.91 21.21 5.58
CA ARG A 383 -33.62 21.10 4.14
C ARG A 383 -33.40 22.48 3.55
N ILE A 384 -32.25 22.69 2.92
CA ILE A 384 -31.86 23.98 2.32
C ILE A 384 -32.42 24.07 0.88
N VAL A 385 -33.71 23.79 0.76
CA VAL A 385 -34.55 23.97 -0.42
C VAL A 385 -35.96 24.33 0.05
N THR A 386 -36.75 24.97 -0.80
CA THR A 386 -38.17 25.24 -0.53
C THR A 386 -39.01 23.98 -0.65
N GLY A 387 -40.16 23.93 0.02
CA GLY A 387 -41.05 22.77 -0.05
C GLY A 387 -41.53 22.46 -1.48
N SER A 388 -41.79 23.52 -2.26
CA SER A 388 -42.18 23.42 -3.68
C SER A 388 -41.05 22.89 -4.57
N PHE A 389 -39.80 23.25 -4.28
CA PHE A 389 -38.62 22.75 -4.97
C PHE A 389 -38.38 21.27 -4.67
N TYR A 390 -38.49 20.87 -3.39
CA TYR A 390 -38.37 19.47 -2.97
C TYR A 390 -39.40 18.56 -3.65
N GLY A 391 -40.64 19.03 -3.82
CA GLY A 391 -41.70 18.28 -4.49
C GLY A 391 -41.38 17.88 -5.94
N GLN A 392 -40.52 18.64 -6.61
CA GLN A 392 -40.12 18.44 -8.01
C GLN A 392 -38.84 17.61 -8.19
N LEU A 393 -38.18 17.19 -7.10
CA LEU A 393 -37.02 16.32 -7.17
C LEU A 393 -37.40 14.91 -7.65
N ASP A 394 -36.46 14.24 -8.30
CA ASP A 394 -36.64 12.85 -8.73
C ASP A 394 -36.80 11.91 -7.54
N ASP A 395 -37.62 10.88 -7.68
CA ASP A 395 -37.94 9.98 -6.57
C ASP A 395 -36.74 9.10 -6.18
N TYR A 396 -35.95 8.65 -7.17
CA TYR A 396 -34.81 7.75 -7.01
C TYR A 396 -33.59 8.23 -7.76
N GLU A 397 -32.40 7.86 -7.28
CA GLU A 397 -31.13 8.09 -7.96
C GLU A 397 -30.99 7.20 -9.20
N SER A 398 -30.38 7.74 -10.26
CA SER A 398 -30.04 6.97 -11.46
C SER A 398 -28.96 5.92 -11.13
N PRO A 399 -29.14 4.64 -11.50
CA PRO A 399 -28.14 3.60 -11.26
C PRO A 399 -26.77 3.97 -11.83
N ALA A 400 -25.71 3.88 -11.02
CA ALA A 400 -24.37 4.27 -11.43
C ALA A 400 -23.85 3.46 -12.63
N ILE A 401 -24.31 2.22 -12.79
CA ILE A 401 -23.94 1.34 -13.92
C ILE A 401 -24.42 1.88 -15.29
N LEU A 402 -25.52 2.65 -15.33
CA LEU A 402 -26.01 3.27 -16.57
C LEU A 402 -25.12 4.43 -17.03
N ASN A 403 -24.36 5.00 -16.09
CA ASN A 403 -23.41 6.07 -16.34
C ASN A 403 -22.03 5.54 -16.72
N LEU A 404 -21.87 4.25 -17.02
CA LEU A 404 -20.58 3.61 -17.30
C LEU A 404 -20.58 2.76 -18.58
N SER A 405 -19.39 2.60 -19.14
CA SER A 405 -19.09 1.92 -20.42
C SER A 405 -18.89 0.40 -20.27
N LEU A 406 -19.91 -0.35 -19.80
CA LEU A 406 -19.74 -1.77 -19.42
C LEU A 406 -20.72 -2.77 -20.08
N ARG A 407 -20.22 -3.87 -20.66
CA ARG A 407 -21.10 -4.90 -21.27
C ARG A 407 -21.86 -5.72 -20.22
N MET A 408 -23.11 -5.36 -19.92
CA MET A 408 -23.90 -6.14 -18.96
C MET A 408 -25.37 -6.34 -19.33
N GLN A 409 -25.65 -7.11 -20.38
CA GLN A 409 -27.03 -7.49 -20.75
C GLN A 409 -27.82 -8.23 -19.64
N LYS A 410 -27.15 -8.72 -18.59
CA LYS A 410 -27.75 -9.42 -17.43
C LYS A 410 -27.80 -8.57 -16.15
N ALA A 411 -27.35 -7.32 -16.20
CA ALA A 411 -27.53 -6.38 -15.10
C ALA A 411 -29.01 -6.03 -14.93
N MET A 412 -29.36 -5.50 -13.76
CA MET A 412 -30.71 -5.03 -13.48
C MET A 412 -31.09 -3.87 -14.41
N ASP A 413 -30.14 -2.98 -14.65
CA ASP A 413 -30.23 -1.88 -15.59
C ASP A 413 -28.97 -1.95 -16.50
N PRO A 414 -29.05 -2.61 -17.68
CA PRO A 414 -27.90 -2.71 -18.59
C PRO A 414 -27.58 -1.33 -19.18
N PRO A 415 -26.30 -0.94 -19.30
CA PRO A 415 -25.94 0.30 -20.00
C PRO A 415 -26.17 0.17 -21.51
N GLU A 416 -26.20 1.32 -22.17
CA GLU A 416 -26.49 1.42 -23.60
C GLU A 416 -25.45 0.65 -24.46
N PRO A 417 -25.88 -0.15 -25.46
CA PRO A 417 -24.97 -1.01 -26.23
C PRO A 417 -23.82 -0.31 -26.93
N PHE A 418 -23.99 0.95 -27.34
CA PHE A 418 -22.94 1.70 -28.03
C PHE A 418 -21.80 2.07 -27.08
N ILE A 419 -22.10 2.52 -25.85
CA ILE A 419 -21.09 2.86 -24.84
C ILE A 419 -20.21 1.63 -24.55
N VAL A 420 -20.82 0.45 -24.57
CA VAL A 420 -20.13 -0.82 -24.37
C VAL A 420 -19.20 -1.18 -25.52
N GLU A 421 -19.66 -1.00 -26.76
CA GLU A 421 -18.83 -1.31 -27.94
C GLU A 421 -17.62 -0.36 -27.99
N ASP A 422 -17.82 0.94 -27.70
CA ASP A 422 -16.75 1.94 -27.60
C ASP A 422 -15.65 1.51 -26.60
N ALA A 423 -16.01 1.03 -25.40
CA ALA A 423 -15.02 0.51 -24.43
C ALA A 423 -14.27 -0.72 -24.94
N LEU A 424 -14.99 -1.65 -25.58
CA LEU A 424 -14.37 -2.87 -26.09
C LEU A 424 -13.41 -2.56 -27.23
N GLU A 425 -13.77 -1.62 -28.11
CA GLU A 425 -12.92 -1.14 -29.19
C GLU A 425 -11.67 -0.43 -28.66
N LEU A 426 -11.80 0.41 -27.61
CA LEU A 426 -10.66 1.00 -26.91
C LEU A 426 -9.71 -0.07 -26.38
N LEU A 427 -10.24 -1.12 -25.73
CA LEU A 427 -9.42 -2.21 -25.21
C LEU A 427 -8.77 -3.05 -26.32
N VAL A 428 -9.41 -3.21 -27.48
CA VAL A 428 -8.80 -3.84 -28.66
C VAL A 428 -7.68 -2.96 -29.21
N HIS A 429 -7.91 -1.65 -29.33
CA HIS A 429 -6.92 -0.70 -29.82
C HIS A 429 -5.66 -0.66 -28.94
N MET A 430 -5.85 -0.72 -27.62
CA MET A 430 -4.76 -0.80 -26.65
C MET A 430 -4.04 -2.16 -26.63
N GLY A 431 -4.49 -3.14 -27.43
CA GLY A 431 -3.94 -4.49 -27.45
C GLY A 431 -4.27 -5.32 -26.20
N ALA A 432 -5.23 -4.89 -25.38
CA ALA A 432 -5.71 -5.63 -24.21
C ALA A 432 -6.72 -6.72 -24.59
N LEU A 433 -7.49 -6.51 -25.67
CA LEU A 433 -8.41 -7.49 -26.24
C LEU A 433 -8.02 -7.80 -27.69
N GLU A 434 -8.33 -9.02 -28.14
CA GLU A 434 -8.30 -9.41 -29.54
C GLU A 434 -9.69 -9.87 -29.99
N LYS A 435 -10.05 -9.58 -31.24
CA LYS A 435 -11.32 -9.97 -31.82
C LYS A 435 -11.14 -11.29 -32.58
N SER A 436 -11.61 -12.39 -32.01
CA SER A 436 -11.49 -13.71 -32.64
C SER A 436 -12.28 -13.77 -33.94
N SER A 437 -11.60 -14.13 -35.03
CA SER A 437 -12.11 -14.15 -36.41
C SER A 437 -13.28 -15.12 -36.63
N SER A 438 -13.46 -16.11 -35.77
CA SER A 438 -14.44 -17.19 -35.97
C SER A 438 -15.84 -16.91 -35.40
N ARG A 439 -15.99 -16.02 -34.41
CA ARG A 439 -17.27 -15.79 -33.69
C ARG A 439 -17.54 -14.36 -33.24
N GLY A 440 -16.66 -13.40 -33.56
CA GLY A 440 -16.80 -12.01 -33.10
C GLY A 440 -16.75 -11.87 -31.57
N ARG A 441 -16.15 -12.84 -30.87
CA ARG A 441 -15.92 -12.77 -29.42
C ARG A 441 -14.62 -12.02 -29.16
N TYR A 442 -14.67 -11.15 -28.16
CA TYR A 442 -13.50 -10.50 -27.60
C TYR A 442 -12.81 -11.46 -26.62
N GLU A 443 -11.53 -11.74 -26.85
CA GLU A 443 -10.70 -12.55 -25.97
C GLU A 443 -9.58 -11.67 -25.40
N PRO A 444 -9.25 -11.79 -24.10
CA PRO A 444 -8.19 -10.97 -23.52
C PRO A 444 -6.81 -11.52 -23.90
N THR A 445 -5.96 -10.63 -24.38
CA THR A 445 -4.55 -10.89 -24.70
C THR A 445 -3.75 -11.13 -23.41
N TYR A 446 -2.48 -11.54 -23.54
CA TYR A 446 -1.58 -11.62 -22.38
C TYR A 446 -1.49 -10.28 -21.63
N TYR A 447 -1.32 -9.18 -22.37
CA TYR A 447 -1.32 -7.81 -21.83
C TYR A 447 -2.63 -7.47 -21.12
N GLY A 448 -3.78 -7.77 -21.73
CA GLY A 448 -5.08 -7.51 -21.11
C GLY A 448 -5.34 -8.31 -19.84
N ARG A 449 -4.85 -9.56 -19.78
CA ARG A 449 -4.96 -10.38 -18.56
C ARG A 449 -4.04 -9.89 -17.46
N LEU A 450 -2.82 -9.46 -17.79
CA LEU A 450 -1.90 -8.85 -16.84
C LEU A 450 -2.49 -7.56 -16.28
N LEU A 451 -2.98 -6.65 -17.14
CA LEU A 451 -3.72 -5.45 -16.73
C LEU A 451 -4.89 -5.78 -15.79
N ALA A 452 -5.74 -6.73 -16.18
CA ALA A 452 -6.92 -7.13 -15.40
C ALA A 452 -6.57 -7.84 -14.08
N SER A 453 -5.32 -8.26 -13.90
CA SER A 453 -4.87 -8.96 -12.69
C SER A 453 -4.33 -8.03 -11.60
N PHE A 454 -3.97 -6.79 -11.94
CA PHE A 454 -3.62 -5.78 -10.93
C PHE A 454 -4.84 -5.39 -10.09
N ALA A 455 -4.63 -5.16 -8.81
CA ALA A 455 -5.63 -4.63 -7.87
C ALA A 455 -5.60 -3.09 -7.84
N LEU A 456 -5.38 -2.46 -8.99
CA LEU A 456 -5.34 -1.02 -9.18
C LEU A 456 -6.38 -0.61 -10.23
N SER A 457 -6.76 0.67 -10.26
CA SER A 457 -7.52 1.22 -11.38
C SER A 457 -6.83 1.01 -12.72
N PHE A 458 -7.60 1.14 -13.79
CA PHE A 458 -7.12 0.97 -15.16
C PHE A 458 -5.94 1.90 -15.48
N ASP A 459 -6.05 3.20 -15.19
CA ASP A 459 -5.00 4.18 -15.46
C ASP A 459 -3.73 3.88 -14.65
N ALA A 460 -3.88 3.53 -13.36
CA ALA A 460 -2.76 3.15 -12.52
C ALA A 460 -2.08 1.87 -13.03
N SER A 461 -2.85 0.87 -13.47
CA SER A 461 -2.35 -0.37 -14.06
C SER A 461 -1.57 -0.13 -15.36
N VAL A 462 -2.07 0.74 -16.23
CA VAL A 462 -1.37 1.16 -17.46
C VAL A 462 -0.08 1.91 -17.12
N LEU A 463 -0.10 2.77 -16.10
CA LEU A 463 1.09 3.48 -15.63
C LEU A 463 2.19 2.49 -15.18
N VAL A 464 1.83 1.46 -14.40
CA VAL A 464 2.78 0.41 -13.98
C VAL A 464 3.46 -0.22 -15.19
N LEU A 465 2.69 -0.64 -16.20
CA LEU A 465 3.22 -1.32 -17.38
C LEU A 465 4.06 -0.38 -18.26
N LYS A 466 3.67 0.90 -18.38
CA LYS A 466 4.45 1.90 -19.11
C LYS A 466 5.82 2.15 -18.49
N PHE A 467 5.86 2.22 -17.17
CA PHE A 467 7.12 2.28 -16.43
C PHE A 467 7.94 0.99 -16.58
N ALA A 468 7.28 -0.16 -16.62
CA ALA A 468 7.96 -1.43 -16.87
C ALA A 468 8.62 -1.49 -18.26
N ASP A 469 7.95 -0.95 -19.30
CA ASP A 469 8.49 -0.89 -20.68
C ASP A 469 9.81 -0.10 -20.76
N ILE A 470 9.98 0.96 -19.95
CA ILE A 470 11.24 1.75 -19.92
C ILE A 470 12.24 1.25 -18.88
N GLY A 471 11.95 0.13 -18.24
CA GLY A 471 12.81 -0.43 -17.23
C GLY A 471 12.81 0.31 -15.89
N ALA A 472 11.64 0.75 -15.42
CA ALA A 472 11.45 1.39 -14.11
C ALA A 472 10.25 0.79 -13.36
N VAL A 473 10.21 -0.55 -13.27
CA VAL A 473 9.06 -1.31 -12.73
C VAL A 473 8.72 -0.88 -11.30
N ARG A 474 9.72 -0.68 -10.44
CA ARG A 474 9.50 -0.30 -9.03
C ARG A 474 8.81 1.06 -8.92
N GLU A 475 9.34 2.06 -9.63
CA GLU A 475 8.77 3.41 -9.68
C GLU A 475 7.34 3.37 -10.23
N GLY A 476 7.13 2.58 -11.29
CA GLY A 476 5.82 2.33 -11.88
C GLY A 476 4.81 1.78 -10.88
N ILE A 477 5.15 0.71 -10.17
CA ILE A 477 4.28 0.11 -9.13
C ILE A 477 3.98 1.14 -8.05
N LEU A 478 4.98 1.84 -7.53
CA LEU A 478 4.79 2.83 -6.46
C LEU A 478 3.90 3.99 -6.91
N PHE A 479 4.12 4.58 -8.09
CA PHE A 479 3.22 5.62 -8.61
C PHE A 479 1.82 5.08 -8.89
N GLY A 480 1.69 3.87 -9.45
CA GLY A 480 0.39 3.22 -9.66
C GLY A 480 -0.41 3.11 -8.35
N ILE A 481 0.24 2.69 -7.26
CA ILE A 481 -0.41 2.64 -5.94
C ILE A 481 -0.77 4.02 -5.43
N LEU A 482 0.14 5.01 -5.54
CA LEU A 482 -0.10 6.38 -5.08
C LEU A 482 -1.24 7.06 -5.85
N LEU A 483 -1.43 6.74 -7.14
CA LEU A 483 -2.57 7.23 -7.93
C LEU A 483 -3.91 6.68 -7.44
N ASP A 484 -3.95 5.43 -6.97
CA ASP A 484 -5.19 4.72 -6.65
C ASP A 484 -5.57 4.80 -5.16
N GLN A 485 -4.57 5.00 -4.27
CA GLN A 485 -4.74 4.94 -2.83
C GLN A 485 -5.10 6.30 -2.19
N GLN A 486 -5.97 6.25 -1.18
CA GLN A 486 -6.15 7.33 -0.19
C GLN A 486 -6.33 6.73 1.22
N PRO A 487 -5.80 7.38 2.29
CA PRO A 487 -4.96 8.59 2.25
C PRO A 487 -3.55 8.30 1.71
N LEU A 488 -2.86 9.35 1.25
CA LEU A 488 -1.46 9.31 0.81
C LEU A 488 -0.48 9.29 2.00
N PRO A 489 0.80 8.90 1.79
CA PRO A 489 1.83 8.86 2.83
C PRO A 489 2.05 10.16 3.62
N ILE A 490 1.99 11.32 2.99
CA ILE A 490 2.17 12.61 3.65
C ILE A 490 0.85 13.02 4.31
N LEU A 491 0.92 13.43 5.57
CA LEU A 491 -0.21 13.93 6.33
C LEU A 491 -0.80 15.16 5.62
N ARG A 492 -2.09 15.08 5.25
CA ARG A 492 -2.86 16.23 4.77
C ARG A 492 -3.85 16.65 5.86
N PRO A 493 -3.52 17.66 6.69
CA PRO A 493 -4.48 18.16 7.66
C PRO A 493 -5.67 18.77 6.93
N PHE A 494 -6.87 18.44 7.41
CA PHE A 494 -8.10 18.93 6.80
C PHE A 494 -8.14 20.47 6.85
N GLY A 495 -8.42 21.11 5.72
CA GLY A 495 -8.54 22.56 5.64
C GLY A 495 -7.23 23.34 5.68
N LEU A 496 -6.07 22.69 5.63
CA LEU A 496 -4.77 23.35 5.75
C LEU A 496 -3.86 22.98 4.56
N ASP A 497 -4.34 23.23 3.34
CA ASP A 497 -3.62 22.89 2.11
C ASP A 497 -2.25 23.60 1.99
N ASN A 498 -2.10 24.80 2.56
CA ASN A 498 -0.79 25.47 2.63
C ASN A 498 0.20 24.69 3.51
N GLN A 499 -0.26 24.17 4.65
CA GLN A 499 0.58 23.32 5.51
C GLN A 499 0.90 21.98 4.82
N PHE A 500 -0.06 21.40 4.12
CA PHE A 500 0.20 20.20 3.31
C PHE A 500 1.24 20.48 2.22
N ALA A 501 1.17 21.63 1.54
CA ALA A 501 2.17 22.03 0.56
C ALA A 501 3.56 22.23 1.20
N GLU A 502 3.64 22.84 2.39
CA GLU A 502 4.88 22.91 3.17
C GLU A 502 5.42 21.52 3.50
N TYR A 503 4.58 20.60 3.98
CA TYR A 503 4.96 19.22 4.26
C TYR A 503 5.45 18.50 3.01
N ALA A 504 4.75 18.63 1.88
CA ALA A 504 5.14 18.04 0.61
C ALA A 504 6.46 18.61 0.08
N ASN A 505 6.68 19.92 0.21
CA ASN A 505 7.90 20.59 -0.22
C ASN A 505 9.13 20.14 0.56
N ASN A 506 8.96 19.65 1.80
CA ASN A 506 10.03 19.06 2.58
C ASN A 506 10.55 17.76 1.93
N TYR A 507 9.69 17.01 1.24
CA TYR A 507 10.07 15.77 0.56
C TYR A 507 10.41 15.96 -0.92
N TYR A 508 9.73 16.89 -1.60
CA TYR A 508 10.01 17.25 -2.99
C TYR A 508 9.41 18.62 -3.31
N SER A 509 10.25 19.62 -3.50
CA SER A 509 9.82 21.00 -3.84
C SER A 509 9.71 21.27 -5.35
N GLY A 510 10.20 20.35 -6.19
CA GLY A 510 10.21 20.47 -7.65
C GLY A 510 11.15 21.58 -8.16
N ASN A 511 12.07 21.24 -9.06
CA ASN A 511 12.90 22.24 -9.71
C ASN A 511 12.18 22.81 -10.94
N SER A 512 11.56 24.00 -10.79
CA SER A 512 10.77 24.66 -11.84
C SER A 512 11.54 24.96 -13.13
N LYS A 513 12.89 24.87 -13.09
CA LYS A 513 13.75 25.08 -14.26
C LYS A 513 14.02 23.81 -15.07
N ILE A 514 13.85 22.61 -14.49
CA ILE A 514 14.27 21.33 -15.11
C ILE A 514 13.08 20.45 -15.51
N THR A 515 12.01 20.43 -14.70
CA THR A 515 10.83 19.58 -14.93
C THR A 515 9.55 20.42 -15.01
N ARG A 516 8.69 20.20 -16.02
CA ARG A 516 7.40 20.92 -16.20
C ARG A 516 6.23 20.13 -15.62
N LEU A 517 6.42 19.54 -14.44
CA LEU A 517 5.38 18.78 -13.75
C LEU A 517 4.24 19.69 -13.27
N GLY A 518 3.00 19.20 -13.38
CA GLY A 518 1.84 19.87 -12.80
C GLY A 518 1.79 19.70 -11.28
N ARG A 519 0.90 20.47 -10.62
CA ARG A 519 0.77 20.47 -9.14
C ARG A 519 0.47 19.08 -8.56
N LYS A 520 -0.30 18.25 -9.27
CA LYS A 520 -0.64 16.88 -8.83
C LYS A 520 0.57 15.96 -8.94
N GLU A 521 1.30 16.04 -10.04
CA GLU A 521 2.50 15.25 -10.27
C GLU A 521 3.60 15.55 -9.24
N VAL A 522 3.77 16.83 -8.87
CA VAL A 522 4.66 17.25 -7.78
C VAL A 522 4.20 16.65 -6.44
N SER A 523 2.89 16.61 -6.16
CA SER A 523 2.36 15.99 -4.95
C SER A 523 2.62 14.47 -4.90
N TYR A 524 2.45 13.76 -6.01
CA TYR A 524 2.80 12.34 -6.09
C TYR A 524 4.30 12.10 -5.93
N MET A 525 5.14 12.96 -6.50
CA MET A 525 6.59 12.90 -6.31
C MET A 525 6.96 13.12 -4.84
N GLY A 526 6.36 14.10 -4.15
CA GLY A 526 6.57 14.30 -2.71
C GLY A 526 6.20 13.07 -1.90
N ASN A 527 5.05 12.44 -2.18
CA ASN A 527 4.63 11.22 -1.49
C ASN A 527 5.51 10.00 -1.82
N PHE A 528 6.02 9.91 -3.05
CA PHE A 528 7.00 8.90 -3.45
C PHE A 528 8.31 9.07 -2.64
N CYS A 529 8.87 10.29 -2.59
CA CYS A 529 10.05 10.60 -1.80
C CYS A 529 9.83 10.37 -0.29
N ALA A 530 8.64 10.69 0.23
CA ALA A 530 8.26 10.43 1.62
C ALA A 530 8.25 8.93 1.96
N PHE A 531 7.71 8.10 1.07
CA PHE A 531 7.75 6.64 1.24
C PHE A 531 9.19 6.11 1.24
N GLN A 532 10.02 6.61 0.32
CA GLN A 532 11.45 6.24 0.26
C GLN A 532 12.19 6.67 1.53
N PHE A 533 11.94 7.89 2.02
CA PHE A 533 12.49 8.40 3.28
C PHE A 533 12.13 7.50 4.47
N TRP A 534 10.87 7.09 4.60
CA TRP A 534 10.43 6.17 5.66
C TRP A 534 11.12 4.80 5.55
N GLN A 535 11.24 4.24 4.34
CA GLN A 535 11.97 2.98 4.14
C GLN A 535 13.43 3.09 4.59
N ARG A 536 14.11 4.20 4.27
CA ARG A 536 15.54 4.39 4.59
C ARG A 536 15.82 4.75 6.03
N MET A 537 15.07 5.69 6.61
CA MET A 537 15.40 6.18 7.95
C MET A 537 14.89 5.27 9.07
N LEU A 538 13.75 4.60 8.86
CA LEU A 538 13.11 3.82 9.90
C LEU A 538 13.21 2.31 9.64
N LYS A 539 12.83 1.84 8.44
CA LYS A 539 12.83 0.39 8.16
C LYS A 539 14.24 -0.18 8.06
N ASP A 540 15.19 0.49 7.42
CA ASP A 540 16.59 0.02 7.40
C ASP A 540 17.20 -0.01 8.81
N LYS A 541 16.88 0.97 9.67
CA LYS A 541 17.27 0.94 11.11
C LYS A 541 16.78 -0.32 11.80
N PHE A 542 15.53 -0.72 11.57
CA PHE A 542 14.97 -1.95 12.13
C PHE A 542 15.59 -3.21 11.52
N ARG A 543 15.92 -3.22 10.22
CA ARG A 543 16.63 -4.33 9.56
C ARG A 543 18.02 -4.54 10.16
N VAL A 544 18.80 -3.48 10.37
CA VAL A 544 20.11 -3.57 11.05
C VAL A 544 19.96 -4.13 12.46
N LYS A 545 19.01 -3.60 13.24
CA LYS A 545 18.74 -4.10 14.61
C LYS A 545 18.34 -5.57 14.60
N TYR A 546 17.54 -6.00 13.62
CA TYR A 546 17.15 -7.39 13.46
C TYR A 546 18.36 -8.30 13.19
N LEU A 547 19.23 -7.94 12.23
CA LEU A 547 20.45 -8.71 11.94
C LEU A 547 21.37 -8.79 13.17
N MET A 548 21.50 -7.71 13.94
CA MET A 548 22.23 -7.70 15.21
C MET A 548 21.62 -8.63 16.26
N SER A 549 20.29 -8.74 16.32
CA SER A 549 19.60 -9.60 17.28
C SER A 549 19.76 -11.10 16.99
N ILE A 550 20.05 -11.47 15.74
CA ILE A 550 20.25 -12.88 15.36
C ILE A 550 21.52 -13.45 16.02
N ILE A 551 22.53 -12.61 16.27
CA ILE A 551 23.83 -13.02 16.79
C ILE A 551 23.89 -12.94 18.32
N LYS A 552 23.15 -12.01 18.95
CA LYS A 552 23.10 -11.86 20.42
C LYS A 552 22.20 -12.91 21.05
N SER A 553 22.76 -13.94 21.68
CA SER A 553 21.98 -15.01 22.32
C SER A 553 21.55 -14.76 23.77
N ASP A 554 21.98 -13.68 24.47
CA ASP A 554 21.66 -13.56 25.91
C ASP A 554 21.59 -12.15 26.55
N GLU A 555 21.70 -11.05 25.80
CA GLU A 555 21.49 -9.71 26.37
C GLU A 555 20.33 -8.99 25.67
N ALA A 556 19.30 -8.67 26.45
CA ALA A 556 18.20 -7.82 26.03
C ALA A 556 18.77 -6.49 25.52
N VAL A 557 18.75 -6.31 24.20
CA VAL A 557 19.01 -5.00 23.61
C VAL A 557 17.91 -4.08 24.14
N ASP A 558 18.26 -3.17 25.03
CA ASP A 558 17.37 -2.08 25.44
C ASP A 558 17.05 -1.26 24.17
N VAL A 559 15.91 -1.59 23.57
CA VAL A 559 15.42 -0.87 22.41
C VAL A 559 14.86 0.43 22.94
N GLU A 560 15.48 1.56 22.61
CA GLU A 560 14.78 2.85 22.61
C GLU A 560 13.48 2.67 21.82
N HIS A 561 12.38 2.53 22.55
CA HIS A 561 11.04 2.36 22.00
C HIS A 561 10.50 3.72 21.57
N GLN A 562 11.14 4.37 20.58
CA GLN A 562 10.37 5.31 19.79
C GLN A 562 9.42 4.47 18.94
N SER A 563 8.12 4.56 19.23
CA SER A 563 7.12 3.85 18.45
C SER A 563 7.19 4.33 16.99
N GLU A 564 7.02 3.42 16.03
CA GLU A 564 7.00 3.77 14.60
C GLU A 564 5.91 4.83 14.31
N GLU A 565 4.83 4.83 15.10
CA GLU A 565 3.78 5.86 15.09
C GLU A 565 4.28 7.24 15.50
N GLU A 566 5.02 7.36 16.61
CA GLU A 566 5.62 8.62 17.05
C GLU A 566 6.60 9.18 16.04
N TRP A 567 7.44 8.31 15.45
CA TRP A 567 8.39 8.70 14.42
C TRP A 567 7.67 9.21 13.16
N CYS A 568 6.63 8.52 12.69
CA CYS A 568 5.84 8.98 11.55
C CYS A 568 5.12 10.30 11.85
N SER A 569 4.53 10.43 13.04
CA SER A 569 3.86 11.66 13.47
C SER A 569 4.83 12.85 13.51
N PHE A 570 6.06 12.64 13.97
CA PHE A 570 7.09 13.68 13.99
C PHE A 570 7.46 14.17 12.58
N HIS A 571 7.45 13.28 11.58
CA HIS A 571 7.78 13.58 10.19
C HIS A 571 6.57 13.95 9.31
N ASN A 572 5.39 14.16 9.91
CA ASN A 572 4.15 14.44 9.18
C ASN A 572 3.78 13.33 8.17
N LEU A 573 3.97 12.07 8.56
CA LEU A 573 3.67 10.89 7.77
C LEU A 573 2.50 10.08 8.36
N VAL A 574 1.77 9.39 7.48
CA VAL A 574 0.62 8.56 7.82
C VAL A 574 1.04 7.09 7.77
N LEU A 575 1.36 6.50 8.93
CA LEU A 575 1.83 5.12 9.03
C LEU A 575 0.90 4.09 8.36
N PRO A 576 -0.45 4.13 8.54
CA PRO A 576 -1.34 3.21 7.83
C PRO A 576 -1.23 3.30 6.31
N ALA A 577 -0.99 4.50 5.77
CA ALA A 577 -0.83 4.69 4.32
C ALA A 577 0.49 4.12 3.82
N LEU A 578 1.59 4.32 4.56
CA LEU A 578 2.91 3.78 4.24
C LEU A 578 2.92 2.25 4.24
N ASN A 579 2.33 1.63 5.27
CA ASN A 579 2.21 0.17 5.36
C ASN A 579 1.37 -0.38 4.21
N LEU A 580 0.26 0.28 3.87
CA LEU A 580 -0.57 -0.10 2.73
C LEU A 580 0.19 -0.04 1.40
N VAL A 581 0.95 1.04 1.17
CA VAL A 581 1.80 1.14 -0.04
C VAL A 581 2.82 -0.01 -0.08
N ASN A 582 3.43 -0.34 1.04
CA ASN A 582 4.42 -1.42 1.13
C ASN A 582 3.79 -2.80 0.86
N GLU A 583 2.63 -3.09 1.44
CA GLU A 583 1.89 -4.34 1.22
C GLU A 583 1.45 -4.49 -0.25
N THR A 584 0.78 -3.48 -0.81
CA THR A 584 0.30 -3.51 -2.20
C THR A 584 1.46 -3.58 -3.20
N TYR A 585 2.61 -2.95 -2.90
CA TYR A 585 3.81 -3.08 -3.71
C TYR A 585 4.26 -4.54 -3.84
N HIS A 586 4.31 -5.27 -2.71
CA HIS A 586 4.68 -6.68 -2.71
C HIS A 586 3.66 -7.55 -3.43
N ASP A 587 2.36 -7.29 -3.28
CA ASP A 587 1.30 -8.03 -3.97
C ASP A 587 1.41 -7.91 -5.49
N ILE A 588 1.62 -6.69 -5.99
CA ILE A 588 1.77 -6.41 -7.42
C ILE A 588 3.08 -7.02 -7.94
N LEU A 589 4.18 -6.90 -7.21
CA LEU A 589 5.46 -7.47 -7.63
C LEU A 589 5.40 -9.01 -7.69
N ASN A 590 4.78 -9.65 -6.70
CA ASN A 590 4.51 -11.08 -6.70
C ASN A 590 3.66 -11.51 -7.90
N LEU A 591 2.67 -10.71 -8.28
CA LEU A 591 1.88 -10.95 -9.48
C LEU A 591 2.72 -10.88 -10.76
N VAL A 592 3.61 -9.90 -10.88
CA VAL A 592 4.54 -9.77 -12.03
C VAL A 592 5.45 -11.00 -12.14
N HIS A 593 6.01 -11.48 -11.02
CA HIS A 593 6.83 -12.72 -10.97
C HIS A 593 6.06 -13.99 -11.39
N ARG A 594 4.75 -14.04 -11.14
CA ARG A 594 3.88 -15.16 -11.54
C ARG A 594 3.51 -15.13 -13.02
N PHE A 595 3.31 -13.94 -13.59
CA PHE A 595 2.96 -13.77 -15.00
C PHE A 595 4.18 -13.87 -15.93
N ARG A 596 5.37 -13.42 -15.49
CA ARG A 596 6.62 -13.45 -16.27
C ARG A 596 6.54 -12.70 -17.61
N PRO A 597 6.25 -11.39 -17.61
CA PRO A 597 6.34 -10.59 -18.83
C PRO A 597 7.81 -10.47 -19.27
N LYS A 598 8.03 -10.36 -20.58
CA LYS A 598 9.35 -10.35 -21.22
C LYS A 598 10.32 -9.30 -20.66
N PHE A 599 9.81 -8.16 -20.19
CA PHE A 599 10.66 -7.18 -19.50
C PHE A 599 11.37 -7.78 -18.27
N MET A 600 10.82 -8.76 -17.56
CA MET A 600 11.50 -9.39 -16.40
C MET A 600 12.79 -10.12 -16.77
N ALA A 601 12.89 -10.62 -18.01
CA ALA A 601 14.03 -11.39 -18.50
C ALA A 601 15.09 -10.50 -19.17
N MET A 602 14.63 -9.48 -19.91
CA MET A 602 15.50 -8.58 -20.68
C MET A 602 15.97 -7.36 -19.89
N SER A 603 15.33 -7.04 -18.78
CA SER A 603 15.55 -5.74 -18.18
C SER A 603 16.71 -5.72 -17.20
N ASN A 604 17.51 -4.67 -17.36
CA ASN A 604 18.29 -4.09 -16.27
C ASN A 604 17.38 -3.38 -15.24
N SER A 605 16.09 -3.75 -15.14
CA SER A 605 15.03 -3.01 -14.44
C SER A 605 14.38 -3.74 -13.28
N ILE A 606 15.17 -4.57 -12.64
CA ILE A 606 14.93 -4.96 -11.26
C ILE A 606 15.97 -4.16 -10.49
N PRO A 607 15.56 -3.40 -9.45
CA PRO A 607 16.01 -2.03 -9.29
C PRO A 607 17.54 -1.95 -9.28
N ILE A 608 18.08 -0.95 -9.96
CA ILE A 608 19.36 -0.40 -9.52
C ILE A 608 19.04 0.12 -8.13
N HIS A 609 19.30 -0.72 -7.13
CA HIS A 609 19.16 -0.33 -5.76
C HIS A 609 20.27 0.67 -5.54
N PHE A 610 19.84 1.92 -5.67
CA PHE A 610 20.42 3.15 -5.18
C PHE A 610 21.66 2.96 -4.33
N ASP A 611 22.68 3.73 -4.70
CA ASP A 611 23.89 3.88 -3.92
C ASP A 611 23.50 4.24 -2.46
N PRO A 612 23.90 3.44 -1.45
CA PRO A 612 23.62 3.74 -0.05
C PRO A 612 24.15 5.12 0.40
N TYR A 613 24.97 5.80 -0.41
CA TYR A 613 25.46 7.15 -0.18
C TYR A 613 24.58 8.28 -0.75
N ASP A 614 23.50 7.97 -1.50
CA ASP A 614 22.65 8.95 -2.18
C ASP A 614 21.76 9.80 -1.24
N PHE A 615 21.61 9.42 0.03
CA PHE A 615 20.83 10.18 1.01
C PHE A 615 21.61 10.43 2.29
N ARG A 616 22.03 11.68 2.51
CA ARG A 616 22.73 12.08 3.74
C ARG A 616 21.81 12.94 4.60
N HIS A 617 21.07 12.32 5.51
CA HIS A 617 20.27 13.06 6.47
C HIS A 617 21.17 13.83 7.44
N SER A 618 21.28 15.14 7.25
CA SER A 618 21.94 16.03 8.21
C SER A 618 20.92 16.47 9.27
N CYS A 619 20.84 15.76 10.39
CA CYS A 619 19.98 16.17 11.49
C CYS A 619 20.53 17.46 12.14
N ASN A 620 19.82 18.59 11.96
CA ASN A 620 20.06 19.79 12.75
C ASN A 620 19.47 19.58 14.14
N LEU A 621 20.29 19.18 15.12
CA LEU A 621 19.93 19.16 16.53
C LEU A 621 19.67 20.61 16.98
N LYS A 622 18.41 20.96 17.28
CA LYS A 622 18.09 22.24 17.92
C LYS A 622 17.65 21.98 19.35
N PHE A 623 18.25 22.73 20.27
CA PHE A 623 17.85 22.80 21.66
C PHE A 623 16.41 23.35 21.74
N VAL A 624 15.47 22.54 22.23
CA VAL A 624 14.12 23.02 22.55
C VAL A 624 14.01 23.06 24.08
N GLU A 625 14.19 24.23 24.67
CA GLU A 625 13.71 24.48 26.03
C GLU A 625 12.18 24.40 26.00
N SER A 626 11.60 23.57 26.87
CA SER A 626 10.15 23.41 27.04
C SER A 626 9.53 24.70 27.58
N LYS A 627 9.24 25.67 26.71
CA LYS A 627 8.37 26.81 27.03
C LYS A 627 6.96 26.55 26.53
N GLU A 628 6.25 25.65 27.21
CA GLU A 628 4.77 25.63 27.27
C GLU A 628 4.27 24.57 28.27
N ALA A 629 4.72 24.69 29.52
CA ALA A 629 4.06 24.09 30.67
C ALA A 629 4.36 24.94 31.90
N ASN A 630 3.69 26.10 32.01
CA ASN A 630 3.59 26.81 33.29
C ASN A 630 2.32 27.68 33.30
N ALA A 631 1.21 27.04 33.65
CA ALA A 631 0.20 27.67 34.48
C ALA A 631 0.09 26.85 35.76
N LEU A 632 0.27 27.54 36.90
CA LEU A 632 -0.03 27.15 38.29
C LEU A 632 1.10 26.51 39.13
N VAL A 633 1.82 27.41 39.80
CA VAL A 633 2.44 27.35 41.15
C VAL A 633 1.98 26.20 42.06
N VAL A 634 2.92 25.39 42.56
CA VAL A 634 3.13 25.07 44.00
C VAL A 634 4.63 24.81 44.25
N LYS A 635 5.08 25.22 45.43
CA LYS A 635 6.44 25.31 45.96
C LYS A 635 7.12 23.97 46.32
N ASP A 636 8.46 24.04 46.25
CA ASP A 636 9.49 23.45 47.10
C ASP A 636 9.90 21.96 46.97
N GLU A 637 11.21 21.84 46.68
CA GLU A 637 12.24 20.89 47.14
C GLU A 637 12.57 19.59 46.35
N GLU A 638 13.80 19.63 45.83
CA GLU A 638 14.77 18.53 45.62
C GLU A 638 14.42 17.39 44.65
N LEU A 639 14.77 17.54 43.36
CA LEU A 639 14.98 16.41 42.46
C LEU A 639 16.13 16.67 41.46
N GLU A 640 16.80 15.56 41.16
CA GLU A 640 18.10 15.35 40.53
C GLU A 640 18.19 15.76 39.06
N HIS A 641 19.44 15.83 38.58
CA HIS A 641 19.89 16.23 37.25
C HIS A 641 18.92 15.95 36.09
N ASP A 642 18.65 17.04 35.35
CA ASP A 642 17.92 17.11 34.10
C ASP A 642 18.27 15.96 33.14
N ASN A 643 17.29 15.08 32.88
CA ASN A 643 17.28 14.23 31.70
C ASN A 643 17.10 15.11 30.45
N VAL A 644 18.21 15.64 29.94
CA VAL A 644 18.26 16.36 28.65
C VAL A 644 18.15 15.33 27.53
N THR A 645 16.92 15.03 27.10
CA THR A 645 16.72 14.32 25.82
C THR A 645 17.02 15.25 24.65
N MET A 646 18.16 15.02 23.99
CA MET A 646 18.51 15.63 22.70
C MET A 646 17.52 15.13 21.64
N LYS A 647 16.72 16.03 21.06
CA LYS A 647 15.82 15.70 19.93
C LYS A 647 16.31 16.34 18.63
N CYS A 648 16.23 15.58 17.54
CA CYS A 648 16.47 16.07 16.19
C CYS A 648 15.49 17.20 15.87
N GLY A 649 15.97 18.38 15.48
CA GLY A 649 15.15 19.55 15.11
C GLY A 649 14.91 19.67 13.61
N ALA A 650 15.25 18.67 12.81
CA ALA A 650 15.12 18.71 11.36
C ALA A 650 13.70 18.35 10.94
N VAL A 651 13.00 19.30 10.32
CA VAL A 651 11.95 19.01 9.36
C VAL A 651 12.56 18.07 8.30
N PRO A 652 11.91 16.96 7.89
CA PRO A 652 12.51 16.00 6.96
C PRO A 652 12.76 16.66 5.62
N PHE A 653 13.96 17.15 5.37
CA PHE A 653 14.32 17.72 4.08
C PHE A 653 14.98 16.65 3.22
N VAL A 654 14.26 16.23 2.18
CA VAL A 654 14.78 15.41 1.08
C VAL A 654 15.10 16.38 -0.07
N GLY A 655 16.38 16.48 -0.41
CA GLY A 655 16.85 17.32 -1.49
C GLY A 655 16.35 16.82 -2.86
N PRO A 656 16.32 17.70 -3.88
CA PRO A 656 15.81 17.34 -5.21
C PRO A 656 16.64 16.25 -5.93
N TYR A 657 17.89 16.06 -5.53
CA TYR A 657 18.79 15.05 -6.10
C TYR A 657 18.81 13.74 -5.28
N ASP A 658 18.28 13.77 -4.07
CA ASP A 658 18.18 12.58 -3.22
C ASP A 658 17.21 11.59 -3.87
N PHE A 659 17.50 10.29 -3.72
CA PHE A 659 16.74 9.21 -4.34
C PHE A 659 16.56 9.36 -5.86
N HIS A 660 17.48 10.04 -6.54
CA HIS A 660 17.41 10.38 -7.97
C HIS A 660 16.05 10.98 -8.37
N ALA A 661 15.41 11.74 -7.47
CA ALA A 661 14.04 12.21 -7.66
C ALA A 661 13.86 13.02 -8.95
N GLU A 662 14.86 13.81 -9.38
CA GLU A 662 14.82 14.52 -10.67
C GLU A 662 14.81 13.60 -11.91
N GLU A 663 15.51 12.45 -11.88
CA GLU A 663 15.45 11.48 -12.99
C GLU A 663 14.09 10.78 -13.03
N VAL A 664 13.60 10.34 -11.87
CA VAL A 664 12.30 9.71 -11.74
C VAL A 664 11.19 10.68 -12.16
N ALA A 665 11.30 11.97 -11.80
CA ALA A 665 10.39 13.03 -12.21
C ALA A 665 10.36 13.22 -13.73
N ARG A 666 11.51 13.18 -14.41
CA ARG A 666 11.57 13.25 -15.89
C ARG A 666 10.91 12.04 -16.56
N LYS A 667 11.18 10.83 -16.06
CA LYS A 667 10.53 9.58 -16.53
C LYS A 667 9.01 9.66 -16.34
N PHE A 668 8.57 10.08 -15.16
CA PHE A 668 7.16 10.28 -14.85
C PHE A 668 6.52 11.30 -15.79
N GLU A 669 7.11 12.48 -15.96
CA GLU A 669 6.65 13.51 -16.89
C GLU A 669 6.48 12.97 -18.32
N SER A 670 7.46 12.20 -18.81
CA SER A 670 7.43 11.62 -20.15
C SER A 670 6.28 10.63 -20.32
N ILE A 671 6.09 9.72 -19.37
CA ILE A 671 5.01 8.72 -19.42
C ILE A 671 3.64 9.38 -19.28
N VAL A 672 3.52 10.36 -18.37
CA VAL A 672 2.32 11.19 -18.23
C VAL A 672 1.94 11.84 -19.55
N LYS A 673 2.93 12.41 -20.26
CA LYS A 673 2.73 13.00 -21.58
C LYS A 673 2.35 11.95 -22.63
N GLU A 674 2.99 10.79 -22.67
CA GLU A 674 2.64 9.72 -23.61
C GLU A 674 1.19 9.25 -23.42
N MET A 675 0.79 8.98 -22.16
CA MET A 675 -0.57 8.60 -21.82
C MET A 675 -1.57 9.69 -22.24
N ARG A 676 -1.21 10.96 -22.03
CA ARG A 676 -2.00 12.11 -22.50
C ARG A 676 -2.16 12.18 -24.03
N ILE A 677 -1.08 11.90 -24.78
CA ILE A 677 -1.02 12.06 -26.24
C ILE A 677 -1.78 10.95 -26.97
N LYS A 678 -1.58 9.68 -26.60
CA LYS A 678 -2.29 8.54 -27.23
C LYS A 678 -3.80 8.70 -27.21
N LEU A 679 -4.33 9.20 -26.08
CA LEU A 679 -5.74 9.52 -25.90
C LEU A 679 -6.26 10.68 -26.78
N THR A 680 -5.37 11.50 -27.36
CA THR A 680 -5.74 12.62 -28.27
C THR A 680 -5.64 12.27 -29.75
N GLU A 681 -4.72 11.39 -30.16
CA GLU A 681 -4.65 10.90 -31.56
C GLU A 681 -5.92 10.13 -31.96
N ASP A 682 -6.58 9.50 -30.99
CA ASP A 682 -7.85 8.78 -31.12
C ASP A 682 -9.00 9.65 -31.68
N VAL A 683 -9.06 10.95 -31.35
CA VAL A 683 -10.16 11.85 -31.79
C VAL A 683 -9.99 12.28 -33.27
N SER A 684 -8.75 12.32 -33.75
CA SER A 684 -8.43 12.82 -35.10
C SER A 684 -8.72 11.81 -36.22
N ARG A 685 -8.77 10.50 -35.90
CA ARG A 685 -9.05 9.45 -36.90
C ARG A 685 -10.53 9.26 -37.19
N GLU A 686 -11.41 9.49 -36.21
CA GLU A 686 -12.86 9.40 -36.38
C GLU A 686 -13.44 10.60 -37.16
N GLN A 687 -12.84 11.79 -37.05
CA GLN A 687 -13.27 12.95 -37.84
C GLN A 687 -12.86 12.88 -39.31
N ASN A 688 -11.81 12.11 -39.63
CA ASN A 688 -11.29 11.96 -41.00
C ASN A 688 -12.05 10.93 -41.86
N THR A 689 -13.04 10.23 -41.30
CA THR A 689 -13.90 9.30 -42.07
C THR A 689 -15.20 9.94 -42.58
N LEU A 690 -15.49 11.20 -42.25
CA LEU A 690 -16.71 11.92 -42.66
C LEU A 690 -16.49 13.08 -43.65
N THR A 691 -15.28 13.26 -44.19
CA THR A 691 -14.98 14.34 -45.15
C THR A 691 -14.14 13.84 -46.33
N TYR A 692 -14.64 12.82 -47.04
CA TYR A 692 -14.26 12.62 -48.44
C TYR A 692 -15.16 13.47 -49.34
N ASN A 693 -14.75 14.72 -49.58
CA ASN A 693 -14.85 15.34 -50.91
C ASN A 693 -14.11 16.69 -50.95
N ASN A 694 -13.29 16.82 -52.00
CA ASN A 694 -12.63 18.02 -52.54
C ASN A 694 -11.37 18.56 -51.83
N GLY A 695 -10.21 18.20 -52.41
CA GLY A 695 -9.36 19.19 -53.07
C GLY A 695 -8.26 19.90 -52.27
N GLN A 696 -7.01 19.49 -52.57
CA GLN A 696 -5.78 20.30 -52.69
C GLN A 696 -5.15 21.04 -51.47
N TYR A 697 -3.95 20.53 -51.11
CA TYR A 697 -2.79 21.14 -50.43
C TYR A 697 -2.99 21.75 -49.02
N SER A 698 -2.25 21.31 -48.00
CA SER A 698 -0.83 21.61 -47.80
C SER A 698 -0.25 20.80 -46.63
N ALA A 699 1.05 20.50 -46.68
CA ALA A 699 1.79 19.90 -45.59
C ALA A 699 1.77 20.82 -44.36
N GLY A 700 1.14 20.38 -43.28
CA GLY A 700 1.11 21.07 -42.00
C GLY A 700 0.70 20.08 -40.92
N GLY A 701 1.67 19.47 -40.26
CA GLY A 701 1.42 18.62 -39.10
C GLY A 701 0.72 19.43 -38.00
N ALA A 702 -0.42 18.94 -37.53
CA ALA A 702 -1.16 19.54 -36.43
C ALA A 702 -0.32 19.48 -35.13
N ALA A 703 -0.21 20.62 -34.43
CA ALA A 703 0.63 20.80 -33.26
C ALA A 703 -0.17 20.69 -31.93
N LEU A 704 0.46 20.23 -30.85
CA LEU A 704 -0.15 20.02 -29.52
C LEU A 704 -0.12 21.27 -28.61
N CYS A 705 -1.15 21.44 -27.76
CA CYS A 705 -1.45 22.69 -27.04
C CYS A 705 -0.42 23.04 -25.95
N ARG A 706 0.19 24.24 -26.04
CA ARG A 706 1.20 24.76 -25.11
C ARG A 706 0.69 24.96 -23.67
N TYR A 707 -0.60 25.28 -23.50
CA TYR A 707 -1.22 25.45 -22.18
C TYR A 707 -1.65 24.13 -21.53
N PHE A 708 -1.80 23.09 -22.34
CA PHE A 708 -2.09 21.74 -21.88
C PHE A 708 -0.84 21.06 -21.30
N VAL A 709 0.32 21.28 -21.92
CA VAL A 709 1.63 20.82 -21.40
C VAL A 709 2.01 21.47 -20.07
N ASN A 710 1.51 22.69 -19.79
CA ASN A 710 1.81 23.43 -18.56
C ASN A 710 0.73 23.30 -17.46
N GLY A 711 -0.31 22.48 -17.66
CA GLY A 711 -1.34 22.24 -16.62
C GLY A 711 -2.25 23.44 -16.28
N LEU A 712 -2.45 24.39 -17.20
CA LEU A 712 -3.17 25.66 -16.96
C LEU A 712 -4.44 25.84 -17.83
N CYS A 713 -5.01 24.76 -18.37
CA CYS A 713 -6.18 24.86 -19.25
C CYS A 713 -7.48 25.01 -18.44
N ASN A 714 -7.91 26.25 -18.20
CA ASN A 714 -9.05 26.57 -17.32
C ASN A 714 -10.35 26.93 -18.08
N ARG A 715 -10.52 26.47 -19.33
CA ARG A 715 -11.54 27.03 -20.24
C ARG A 715 -12.98 26.55 -20.05
N ALA A 716 -13.28 25.73 -19.05
CA ALA A 716 -14.67 25.45 -18.68
C ALA A 716 -15.37 26.69 -18.09
N VAL A 717 -14.63 27.58 -17.41
CA VAL A 717 -15.20 28.74 -16.70
C VAL A 717 -15.58 29.89 -17.64
N ASN A 718 -14.79 30.15 -18.68
CA ASN A 718 -14.99 31.35 -19.53
C ASN A 718 -16.05 31.18 -20.62
N ASN A 719 -16.39 29.95 -21.03
CA ASN A 719 -17.45 29.72 -22.02
C ASN A 719 -18.86 29.76 -21.40
N ILE A 720 -18.99 29.51 -20.10
CA ILE A 720 -20.26 29.67 -19.36
C ILE A 720 -20.60 31.16 -19.22
N LEU A 721 -19.62 32.01 -18.90
CA LEU A 721 -19.82 33.46 -18.79
C LEU A 721 -20.17 34.14 -20.12
N LYS A 722 -19.65 33.64 -21.26
CA LYS A 722 -20.00 34.16 -22.60
C LYS A 722 -21.36 33.68 -23.11
N LYS A 723 -21.84 32.51 -22.71
CA LYS A 723 -23.18 32.01 -23.07
C LYS A 723 -24.31 32.67 -22.27
N LEU A 724 -24.00 33.33 -21.14
CA LEU A 724 -24.99 33.93 -20.23
C LEU A 724 -25.22 35.45 -20.43
N HIS A 725 -24.63 36.10 -21.42
CA HIS A 725 -24.83 37.54 -21.72
C HIS A 725 -24.73 38.50 -20.51
N LEU A 726 -23.92 38.19 -19.50
CA LEU A 726 -23.67 39.10 -18.38
C LEU A 726 -22.55 40.07 -18.76
N LYS A 727 -22.90 41.36 -18.94
CA LYS A 727 -21.92 42.45 -19.12
C LYS A 727 -21.15 42.66 -17.80
N PRO A 728 -19.80 42.76 -17.82
CA PRO A 728 -19.06 43.31 -16.69
C PRO A 728 -19.33 44.81 -16.62
N PHE A 729 -19.76 45.27 -15.45
CA PHE A 729 -19.96 46.69 -15.14
C PHE A 729 -18.71 47.22 -14.42
N VAL A 730 -18.33 48.44 -14.81
CA VAL A 730 -17.51 49.46 -14.12
C VAL A 730 -16.03 49.58 -14.52
N ASP A 731 -15.78 50.74 -15.15
CA ASP A 731 -14.54 51.47 -15.37
C ASP A 731 -14.01 52.18 -14.09
N HIS A 732 -12.72 52.57 -14.15
CA HIS A 732 -11.94 53.47 -13.28
C HIS A 732 -11.10 52.90 -12.12
N GLU A 733 -9.81 52.74 -12.46
CA GLU A 733 -8.59 53.29 -11.83
C GLU A 733 -8.33 53.21 -10.31
N SER A 734 -7.25 52.47 -10.03
CA SER A 734 -6.14 52.73 -9.09
C SER A 734 -6.07 51.94 -7.77
N GLU A 735 -4.90 51.32 -7.62
CA GLU A 735 -4.23 50.78 -6.42
C GLU A 735 -4.65 49.41 -5.83
N LEU A 736 -3.69 48.48 -5.95
CA LEU A 736 -3.31 47.44 -4.97
C LEU A 736 -4.38 46.45 -4.48
N ILE A 737 -4.84 45.53 -5.35
CA ILE A 737 -5.29 44.19 -4.93
C ILE A 737 -4.83 43.15 -5.96
N SER A 738 -3.70 42.48 -5.68
CA SER A 738 -3.27 41.27 -6.40
C SER A 738 -3.97 40.05 -5.79
N ASN A 739 -5.24 39.82 -6.13
CA ASN A 739 -5.91 38.52 -5.96
C ASN A 739 -7.22 38.47 -6.76
N PRO A 740 -7.23 37.89 -7.98
CA PRO A 740 -8.48 37.48 -8.60
C PRO A 740 -8.86 36.11 -8.06
N LEU A 741 -9.77 36.12 -7.08
CA LEU A 741 -10.70 35.03 -6.79
C LEU A 741 -11.25 34.45 -8.10
N SER A 742 -11.01 33.16 -8.40
CA SER A 742 -11.96 32.35 -9.16
C SER A 742 -11.66 30.84 -9.10
N LEU A 743 -12.67 30.09 -8.65
CA LEU A 743 -13.03 28.72 -9.04
C LEU A 743 -11.92 27.66 -8.92
N HIS A 744 -11.60 27.31 -7.67
CA HIS A 744 -11.02 26.02 -7.33
C HIS A 744 -12.06 24.91 -7.58
N ALA A 745 -11.90 24.16 -8.67
CA ALA A 745 -12.62 22.92 -8.89
C ALA A 745 -12.28 21.93 -7.74
N PRO A 746 -13.27 21.41 -6.97
CA PRO A 746 -13.01 20.55 -5.82
C PRO A 746 -12.42 19.18 -6.19
N ASP A 747 -11.61 18.64 -5.28
CA ASP A 747 -10.82 17.39 -5.29
C ASP A 747 -11.62 16.06 -5.48
N PHE A 748 -12.48 15.95 -6.48
CA PHE A 748 -13.09 14.70 -6.90
C PHE A 748 -13.09 14.58 -8.43
N LEU A 749 -12.64 13.41 -8.89
CA LEU A 749 -12.43 12.98 -10.26
C LEU A 749 -11.16 13.50 -10.92
N TRP A 750 -10.70 12.72 -11.90
CA TRP A 750 -9.37 12.72 -12.53
C TRP A 750 -8.31 11.95 -11.72
N THR A 751 -8.53 10.64 -11.58
CA THR A 751 -7.46 9.62 -11.53
C THR A 751 -6.86 9.36 -12.92
N SER A 752 -7.50 9.83 -13.99
CA SER A 752 -6.95 9.68 -15.32
C SER A 752 -5.98 10.82 -15.63
N MET A 753 -4.87 10.47 -16.27
CA MET A 753 -3.94 11.44 -16.81
C MET A 753 -4.49 12.10 -18.08
N GLN A 754 -5.77 11.96 -18.39
CA GLN A 754 -6.36 12.39 -19.66
C GLN A 754 -6.30 13.89 -19.86
N GLY A 755 -5.96 14.28 -21.08
CA GLY A 755 -5.71 15.65 -21.45
C GLY A 755 -6.92 16.52 -21.75
N CYS A 756 -6.66 17.77 -22.15
CA CYS A 756 -7.70 18.68 -22.66
C CYS A 756 -8.19 18.18 -24.02
N ARG A 757 -9.44 17.71 -24.07
CA ARG A 757 -10.08 17.07 -25.25
C ARG A 757 -10.51 18.04 -26.37
N SER A 758 -10.07 19.30 -26.36
CA SER A 758 -10.46 20.26 -27.41
C SER A 758 -9.68 20.10 -28.72
N GLY A 759 -8.60 19.31 -28.78
CA GLY A 759 -7.84 19.08 -30.01
C GLY A 759 -7.56 20.40 -30.77
N ASP A 760 -7.87 20.40 -32.07
CA ASP A 760 -7.71 21.54 -32.99
C ASP A 760 -8.64 22.75 -32.72
N SER A 761 -9.58 22.64 -31.78
CA SER A 761 -10.49 23.76 -31.39
C SER A 761 -9.93 24.63 -30.25
N CYS A 762 -8.68 24.41 -29.85
CA CYS A 762 -7.98 25.26 -28.87
C CYS A 762 -7.54 26.59 -29.51
N PHE A 763 -7.99 27.72 -28.96
CA PHE A 763 -7.76 29.07 -29.52
C PHE A 763 -6.39 29.70 -29.18
N TYR A 764 -5.44 28.97 -28.57
CA TYR A 764 -4.16 29.52 -28.09
C TYR A 764 -2.97 28.79 -28.71
N SER A 765 -1.88 29.52 -29.02
CA SER A 765 -0.74 29.00 -29.80
C SER A 765 0.03 27.86 -29.13
N HIS A 766 0.58 26.99 -29.98
CA HIS A 766 1.20 25.69 -29.68
C HIS A 766 2.73 25.81 -29.86
N ASP A 767 3.53 25.27 -28.93
CA ASP A 767 5.01 25.24 -29.05
C ASP A 767 5.45 24.02 -29.86
N THR A 768 6.37 24.23 -30.80
CA THR A 768 6.70 23.32 -31.91
C THR A 768 7.89 22.40 -31.64
N ASP A 769 7.96 21.73 -30.50
CA ASP A 769 8.99 20.71 -30.28
C ASP A 769 8.40 19.32 -30.53
N SER A 770 8.58 18.82 -31.75
CA SER A 770 8.21 17.47 -32.17
C SER A 770 9.05 16.43 -31.43
N ILE A 771 8.46 15.77 -30.43
CA ILE A 771 9.03 14.53 -29.91
C ILE A 771 8.51 13.41 -30.81
N ALA A 772 9.32 13.05 -31.81
CA ALA A 772 9.10 11.86 -32.63
C ALA A 772 9.36 10.61 -31.77
N ILE A 773 8.33 10.09 -31.10
CA ILE A 773 8.39 8.76 -30.49
C ILE A 773 7.67 7.79 -31.41
N SER A 774 8.44 6.89 -32.01
CA SER A 774 7.94 5.82 -32.87
C SER A 774 6.92 4.96 -32.12
N ALA A 775 5.79 4.66 -32.75
CA ALA A 775 4.77 3.71 -32.30
C ALA A 775 5.26 2.24 -32.25
N SER A 776 6.56 1.99 -32.02
CA SER A 776 7.22 0.69 -32.25
C SER A 776 7.64 -0.07 -30.99
N GLN A 777 7.34 0.40 -29.77
CA GLN A 777 7.82 -0.23 -28.52
C GLN A 777 6.71 -0.76 -27.60
N LEU A 778 5.64 -1.37 -28.13
CA LEU A 778 4.69 -2.18 -27.33
C LEU A 778 5.19 -3.62 -27.05
N SER A 779 6.50 -3.89 -27.24
CA SER A 779 7.02 -5.27 -27.40
C SER A 779 7.45 -5.98 -26.10
N LEU A 780 7.48 -5.30 -24.94
CA LEU A 780 8.04 -5.88 -23.72
C LEU A 780 7.01 -6.48 -22.74
N CYS A 781 5.74 -6.11 -22.88
CA CYS A 781 4.63 -6.74 -22.15
C CYS A 781 4.07 -7.98 -22.87
N LEU A 782 4.95 -8.76 -23.50
CA LEU A 782 4.65 -10.06 -24.11
C LEU A 782 5.03 -11.20 -23.14
N PRO A 783 4.51 -12.43 -23.31
CA PRO A 783 5.02 -13.57 -22.57
C PRO A 783 6.53 -13.76 -22.85
N GLU A 784 7.27 -14.19 -21.83
CA GLU A 784 8.69 -14.55 -21.96
C GLU A 784 8.87 -15.68 -23.00
N ASP A 785 9.84 -15.49 -23.92
CA ASP A 785 10.16 -16.47 -24.97
C ASP A 785 10.63 -17.80 -24.34
N GLU A 786 10.47 -18.93 -25.05
CA GLU A 786 10.87 -20.25 -24.53
C GLU A 786 12.38 -20.52 -24.64
N ASP A 787 13.12 -19.74 -25.43
CA ASP A 787 14.54 -19.95 -25.67
C ASP A 787 15.40 -19.48 -24.48
N VAL A 788 15.64 -20.40 -23.54
CA VAL A 788 16.58 -20.19 -22.42
C VAL A 788 17.99 -20.59 -22.88
N SER A 789 18.93 -19.65 -22.82
CA SER A 789 20.33 -19.89 -23.20
C SER A 789 21.23 -19.96 -21.96
N LYS A 790 22.11 -20.96 -21.93
CA LYS A 790 23.07 -21.18 -20.83
C LYS A 790 24.04 -20.01 -20.61
N GLU A 791 24.30 -19.24 -21.66
CA GLU A 791 25.19 -18.07 -21.63
C GLU A 791 24.69 -16.98 -20.66
N PHE A 792 23.38 -16.87 -20.46
CA PHE A 792 22.80 -15.85 -19.57
C PHE A 792 23.09 -16.08 -18.08
N LEU A 793 23.26 -17.32 -17.63
CA LEU A 793 23.63 -17.59 -16.23
C LEU A 793 25.15 -17.48 -16.04
N LEU A 794 25.91 -17.98 -17.02
CA LEU A 794 27.38 -17.96 -16.98
C LEU A 794 27.97 -16.55 -16.97
N GLN A 795 27.29 -15.54 -17.53
CA GLN A 795 27.76 -14.15 -17.46
C GLN A 795 27.89 -13.62 -16.02
N PHE A 796 27.21 -14.25 -15.04
CA PHE A 796 27.29 -13.86 -13.64
C PHE A 796 28.39 -14.59 -12.85
N PHE A 797 29.13 -15.49 -13.50
CA PHE A 797 30.21 -16.24 -12.85
C PHE A 797 31.51 -15.42 -12.92
N PRO A 798 32.44 -15.62 -11.96
CA PRO A 798 33.72 -14.92 -11.99
C PRO A 798 34.56 -15.34 -13.20
N SER A 799 35.34 -14.42 -13.75
CA SER A 799 36.23 -14.67 -14.89
C SER A 799 37.71 -14.76 -14.51
N SER A 800 38.05 -14.39 -13.26
CA SER A 800 39.42 -14.40 -12.75
C SER A 800 39.83 -15.78 -12.25
N SER A 801 41.12 -16.11 -12.39
CA SER A 801 41.66 -17.42 -11.99
C SER A 801 41.79 -17.64 -10.49
N ASP A 802 41.56 -16.61 -9.67
CA ASP A 802 41.71 -16.66 -8.21
C ASP A 802 40.36 -16.55 -7.46
N GLU A 803 39.26 -16.44 -8.21
CA GLU A 803 37.89 -16.26 -7.71
C GLU A 803 37.10 -17.57 -7.84
N CYS A 804 36.24 -17.86 -6.87
CA CYS A 804 35.54 -19.13 -6.77
C CYS A 804 34.01 -18.97 -6.71
N VAL A 805 33.32 -20.01 -7.18
CA VAL A 805 31.88 -20.21 -7.05
C VAL A 805 31.62 -21.20 -5.91
N LEU A 806 30.82 -20.79 -4.92
CA LEU A 806 30.40 -21.62 -3.81
C LEU A 806 29.00 -22.17 -4.08
N LEU A 807 28.88 -23.49 -4.20
CA LEU A 807 27.63 -24.22 -4.33
C LEU A 807 27.22 -24.81 -2.98
N LEU A 808 26.03 -24.45 -2.49
CA LEU A 808 25.54 -24.88 -1.18
C LEU A 808 24.55 -26.05 -1.29
N ASP A 809 24.79 -27.09 -0.48
CA ASP A 809 23.96 -28.29 -0.29
C ASP A 809 23.65 -29.06 -1.59
N ASP A 810 24.68 -29.36 -2.36
CA ASP A 810 24.59 -30.17 -3.59
C ASP A 810 24.60 -31.68 -3.28
N ILE A 811 23.40 -32.21 -3.08
CA ILE A 811 23.19 -33.63 -2.75
C ILE A 811 23.53 -34.50 -3.95
N LYS A 812 24.35 -35.53 -3.74
CA LYS A 812 24.94 -36.39 -4.79
C LYS A 812 25.78 -35.65 -5.82
N LEU A 813 26.21 -34.42 -5.52
CA LEU A 813 26.96 -33.55 -6.44
C LEU A 813 26.25 -33.37 -7.80
N HIS A 814 24.91 -33.37 -7.79
CA HIS A 814 24.08 -33.32 -9.00
C HIS A 814 24.42 -32.09 -9.83
N PHE A 815 24.32 -30.89 -9.27
CA PHE A 815 24.55 -29.64 -10.01
C PHE A 815 26.03 -29.41 -10.30
N SER A 816 26.92 -29.80 -9.38
CA SER A 816 28.37 -29.79 -9.59
C SER A 816 28.74 -30.59 -10.84
N SER A 817 28.06 -31.72 -11.08
CA SER A 817 28.38 -32.60 -12.21
C SER A 817 28.15 -31.98 -13.58
N TYR A 818 27.13 -31.13 -13.69
CA TYR A 818 26.83 -30.37 -14.90
C TYR A 818 27.73 -29.13 -15.01
N LEU A 819 28.03 -28.46 -13.89
CA LEU A 819 28.85 -27.24 -13.89
C LEU A 819 30.29 -27.46 -14.38
N VAL A 820 30.89 -28.62 -14.09
CA VAL A 820 32.25 -28.98 -14.57
C VAL A 820 32.35 -29.01 -16.10
N GLN A 821 31.25 -29.28 -16.80
CA GLN A 821 31.22 -29.28 -18.27
C GLN A 821 31.22 -27.85 -18.86
N LEU A 822 30.84 -26.85 -18.05
CA LEU A 822 30.60 -25.48 -18.48
C LEU A 822 31.61 -24.48 -17.88
N TYR A 823 32.23 -24.82 -16.77
CA TYR A 823 33.09 -23.93 -15.98
C TYR A 823 34.30 -24.68 -15.43
N ASN A 824 35.39 -23.97 -15.13
CA ASN A 824 36.63 -24.60 -14.67
C ASN A 824 36.40 -25.24 -13.28
N PRO A 825 36.59 -26.56 -13.13
CA PRO A 825 36.33 -27.28 -11.88
C PRO A 825 37.16 -26.77 -10.69
N SER A 826 38.36 -26.25 -10.95
CA SER A 826 39.29 -25.76 -9.91
C SER A 826 38.76 -24.52 -9.17
N TYR A 827 37.75 -23.86 -9.73
CA TYR A 827 37.12 -22.66 -9.17
C TYR A 827 35.78 -22.96 -8.51
N ILE A 828 35.40 -24.24 -8.39
CA ILE A 828 34.13 -24.67 -7.79
C ILE A 828 34.40 -25.22 -6.38
N ILE A 829 33.66 -24.70 -5.41
CA ILE A 829 33.59 -25.22 -4.04
C ILE A 829 32.17 -25.70 -3.82
N SER A 830 31.98 -26.98 -3.47
CA SER A 830 30.65 -27.57 -3.30
C SER A 830 30.48 -28.12 -1.89
N THR A 831 29.35 -27.84 -1.24
CA THR A 831 29.02 -28.39 0.08
C THR A 831 27.93 -29.44 -0.06
N THR A 832 28.00 -30.53 0.70
CA THR A 832 27.01 -31.60 0.62
C THR A 832 26.69 -32.18 1.99
N SER A 833 25.42 -32.58 2.20
CA SER A 833 24.96 -33.29 3.40
C SER A 833 25.50 -34.71 3.51
N GLU A 834 26.04 -35.29 2.44
CA GLU A 834 26.56 -36.65 2.43
C GLU A 834 27.87 -36.75 3.23
N THR A 835 28.08 -37.90 3.86
CA THR A 835 29.22 -38.13 4.77
C THR A 835 30.30 -39.06 4.19
N ASP A 836 30.10 -39.60 2.98
CA ASP A 836 30.94 -40.68 2.44
C ASP A 836 31.36 -40.45 0.96
N PRO A 837 32.66 -40.42 0.61
CA PRO A 837 33.15 -40.07 -0.73
C PRO A 837 33.12 -41.20 -1.79
N PHE A 838 32.42 -42.32 -1.54
CA PHE A 838 32.48 -43.51 -2.41
C PHE A 838 31.56 -43.40 -3.64
N SER A 839 31.95 -42.58 -4.64
CA SER A 839 31.67 -42.74 -6.10
C SER A 839 31.83 -41.43 -6.89
N ILE A 840 32.87 -40.64 -6.61
CA ILE A 840 33.13 -39.41 -7.37
C ILE A 840 33.71 -39.78 -8.74
N ASP A 841 33.09 -39.30 -9.83
CA ASP A 841 33.59 -39.45 -11.20
C ASP A 841 34.99 -38.79 -11.34
N PRO A 842 36.00 -39.42 -11.97
CA PRO A 842 37.33 -38.83 -12.17
C PRO A 842 37.34 -37.41 -12.76
N SER A 843 36.31 -36.98 -13.50
CA SER A 843 36.20 -35.59 -13.97
C SER A 843 35.94 -34.56 -12.86
N MET A 844 35.56 -35.00 -11.65
CA MET A 844 35.21 -34.17 -10.49
C MET A 844 36.34 -34.06 -9.46
N GLU A 845 37.48 -34.75 -9.65
CA GLU A 845 38.63 -34.75 -8.72
C GLU A 845 39.22 -33.35 -8.46
N SER A 846 38.94 -32.39 -9.35
CA SER A 846 39.43 -31.02 -9.28
C SER A 846 38.49 -30.05 -8.55
N ILE A 847 37.28 -30.49 -8.14
CA ILE A 847 36.35 -29.68 -7.32
C ILE A 847 36.71 -29.82 -5.83
N LYS A 848 36.67 -28.72 -5.09
CA LYS A 848 36.76 -28.77 -3.63
C LYS A 848 35.40 -29.10 -3.01
N VAL A 849 35.20 -30.35 -2.58
CA VAL A 849 33.96 -30.80 -1.91
C VAL A 849 34.10 -30.79 -0.39
N LEU A 850 33.13 -30.17 0.30
CA LEU A 850 33.01 -30.14 1.75
C LEU A 850 31.84 -31.03 2.20
N TRP A 851 32.16 -32.13 2.90
CA TRP A 851 31.23 -33.20 3.28
C TRP A 851 30.57 -32.96 4.65
N GLY A 852 29.38 -33.51 4.86
CA GLY A 852 28.62 -33.43 6.12
C GLY A 852 28.01 -32.06 6.41
N LEU A 853 27.91 -31.18 5.42
CA LEU A 853 27.38 -29.82 5.52
C LEU A 853 26.03 -29.72 4.80
N GLY A 854 24.98 -30.15 5.48
CA GLY A 854 23.61 -30.22 4.93
C GLY A 854 22.75 -28.98 5.14
N HIS A 855 23.12 -28.08 6.06
CA HIS A 855 22.36 -26.87 6.32
C HIS A 855 23.16 -25.63 5.87
N PRO A 856 22.66 -24.83 4.89
CA PRO A 856 23.42 -23.72 4.34
C PRO A 856 23.78 -22.68 5.42
N CYS A 857 22.91 -22.45 6.41
CA CYS A 857 23.16 -21.45 7.46
C CYS A 857 24.28 -21.85 8.44
N GLU A 858 24.43 -23.14 8.78
CA GLU A 858 25.52 -23.63 9.66
C GLU A 858 26.88 -23.43 9.00
N THR A 859 26.90 -23.57 7.67
CA THR A 859 28.08 -23.42 6.84
C THR A 859 28.49 -21.95 6.67
N ILE A 860 27.55 -21.01 6.72
CA ILE A 860 27.82 -19.58 6.51
C ILE A 860 28.39 -18.89 7.75
N ILE A 861 27.88 -19.17 8.96
CA ILE A 861 28.29 -18.47 10.20
C ILE A 861 29.37 -19.20 11.02
N SER A 862 29.93 -20.32 10.54
CA SER A 862 31.02 -21.00 11.25
C SER A 862 32.17 -20.05 11.63
N THR A 863 32.51 -19.96 12.93
CA THR A 863 33.61 -19.17 13.49
C THR A 863 34.95 -19.64 12.91
N GLU A 864 35.97 -18.77 12.79
CA GLU A 864 37.27 -19.06 12.13
C GLU A 864 37.93 -20.39 12.55
N ALA A 865 37.71 -20.87 13.78
CA ALA A 865 38.20 -22.16 14.26
C ALA A 865 37.64 -23.40 13.50
N ASN A 866 36.55 -23.27 12.72
CA ASN A 866 35.88 -24.34 11.96
C ASN A 866 35.49 -23.93 10.51
N ASN A 867 35.93 -22.77 10.01
CA ASN A 867 35.49 -22.27 8.71
C ASN A 867 36.29 -22.91 7.55
N LEU A 868 35.69 -23.87 6.85
CA LEU A 868 36.32 -24.63 5.75
C LEU A 868 36.29 -23.89 4.40
N ILE A 869 35.57 -22.75 4.33
CA ILE A 869 35.33 -21.99 3.11
C ILE A 869 36.25 -20.76 3.05
N PRO A 870 37.05 -20.57 1.98
CA PRO A 870 37.89 -19.40 1.78
C PRO A 870 37.05 -18.21 1.28
N TRP A 871 36.29 -17.57 2.18
CA TRP A 871 35.34 -16.50 1.84
C TRP A 871 35.95 -15.32 1.07
N SER A 872 37.23 -14.99 1.29
CA SER A 872 37.94 -13.94 0.53
C SER A 872 38.09 -14.23 -0.97
N LYS A 873 37.95 -15.50 -1.40
CA LYS A 873 37.97 -15.90 -2.81
C LYS A 873 36.59 -16.09 -3.40
N VAL A 874 35.54 -16.18 -2.58
CA VAL A 874 34.18 -16.41 -3.08
C VAL A 874 33.66 -15.12 -3.70
N LYS A 875 33.17 -15.20 -4.94
CA LYS A 875 32.50 -14.08 -5.63
C LYS A 875 31.08 -14.40 -6.07
N CYS A 876 30.70 -15.68 -6.03
CA CYS A 876 29.36 -16.13 -6.36
C CYS A 876 28.94 -17.26 -5.42
N VAL A 877 27.74 -17.16 -4.84
CA VAL A 877 27.09 -18.19 -4.03
C VAL A 877 25.89 -18.71 -4.79
N LEU A 878 25.85 -20.01 -5.08
CA LEU A 878 24.75 -20.73 -5.71
C LEU A 878 23.99 -21.56 -4.68
N TRP A 879 22.67 -21.43 -4.67
CA TRP A 879 21.81 -22.27 -3.82
C TRP A 879 20.60 -22.80 -4.59
N PHE A 880 20.41 -24.12 -4.50
CA PHE A 880 19.30 -24.86 -5.09
C PHE A 880 18.46 -25.47 -3.97
N PRO A 881 17.57 -24.70 -3.33
CA PRO A 881 16.82 -25.17 -2.17
C PRO A 881 15.97 -26.39 -2.52
N ARG A 882 16.11 -27.46 -1.73
CA ARG A 882 15.23 -28.62 -1.80
C ARG A 882 14.05 -28.46 -0.87
N PHE A 883 12.91 -28.91 -1.37
CA PHE A 883 11.62 -28.75 -0.73
C PHE A 883 10.92 -30.11 -0.66
N GLY A 884 11.25 -30.88 0.37
CA GLY A 884 10.62 -32.18 0.61
C GLY A 884 9.15 -32.02 1.05
N PRO A 885 8.29 -33.03 0.82
CA PRO A 885 6.88 -33.03 1.26
C PRO A 885 6.71 -32.96 2.79
N GLU A 886 7.80 -33.11 3.55
CA GLU A 886 7.84 -33.10 5.02
C GLU A 886 7.97 -31.70 5.63
N TYR A 887 8.29 -30.67 4.82
CA TYR A 887 8.41 -29.29 5.28
C TYR A 887 7.12 -28.51 4.99
N GLY A 888 6.41 -28.07 6.03
CA GLY A 888 5.31 -27.12 5.88
C GLY A 888 5.79 -25.76 5.36
N GLU A 889 4.96 -25.05 4.59
CA GLU A 889 5.28 -23.73 3.97
C GLU A 889 5.90 -22.71 4.93
N GLY A 890 5.50 -22.73 6.22
CA GLY A 890 6.06 -21.85 7.25
C GLY A 890 7.53 -22.13 7.57
N ASN A 891 7.96 -23.39 7.58
CA ASN A 891 9.36 -23.76 7.84
C ASN A 891 10.26 -23.38 6.65
N LEU A 892 9.71 -23.47 5.44
CA LEU A 892 10.37 -23.11 4.19
C LEU A 892 10.66 -21.60 4.12
N LYS A 893 9.67 -20.78 4.44
CA LYS A 893 9.83 -19.32 4.50
C LYS A 893 10.92 -18.92 5.50
N LYS A 894 10.93 -19.56 6.67
CA LYS A 894 11.93 -19.32 7.73
C LYS A 894 13.34 -19.73 7.29
N LEU A 895 13.50 -20.83 6.56
CA LEU A 895 14.79 -21.27 6.02
C LEU A 895 15.37 -20.22 5.07
N VAL A 896 14.58 -19.75 4.10
CA VAL A 896 15.02 -18.72 3.14
C VAL A 896 15.36 -17.39 3.83
N GLN A 897 14.54 -16.98 4.81
CA GLN A 897 14.83 -15.79 5.62
C GLN A 897 16.16 -15.93 6.36
N THR A 898 16.36 -17.07 7.01
CA THR A 898 17.59 -17.37 7.78
C THR A 898 18.81 -17.41 6.86
N PHE A 899 18.69 -18.01 5.66
CA PHE A 899 19.73 -18.01 4.64
C PHE A 899 20.21 -16.60 4.29
N PHE A 900 19.29 -15.70 3.91
CA PHE A 900 19.66 -14.33 3.58
C PHE A 900 20.21 -13.56 4.79
N SER A 901 19.63 -13.71 5.98
CA SER A 901 20.12 -12.99 7.16
C SER A 901 21.54 -13.43 7.55
N TYR A 902 21.83 -14.73 7.50
CA TYR A 902 23.16 -15.25 7.83
C TYR A 902 24.20 -14.83 6.79
N LEU A 903 23.83 -14.83 5.51
CA LEU A 903 24.71 -14.40 4.44
C LEU A 903 24.95 -12.88 4.49
N ALA A 904 23.94 -12.09 4.86
CA ALA A 904 24.10 -10.66 5.06
C ALA A 904 25.11 -10.36 6.18
N ILE A 905 24.98 -11.06 7.31
CA ILE A 905 25.92 -10.96 8.43
C ILE A 905 27.34 -11.28 7.97
N ARG A 906 27.54 -12.42 7.29
CA ARG A 906 28.86 -12.85 6.81
C ARG A 906 29.48 -11.85 5.84
N ILE A 907 28.71 -11.42 4.82
CA ILE A 907 29.19 -10.49 3.79
C ILE A 907 29.56 -9.14 4.41
N MET A 908 28.75 -8.62 5.34
CA MET A 908 29.03 -7.33 5.98
C MET A 908 30.14 -7.39 7.02
N ALA A 909 30.32 -8.51 7.71
CA ALA A 909 31.41 -8.70 8.68
C ALA A 909 32.78 -8.82 7.98
N ASP A 910 32.83 -9.45 6.81
CA ASP A 910 34.08 -9.75 6.09
C ASP A 910 34.35 -8.75 4.93
N ASP A 911 33.56 -7.68 4.80
CA ASP A 911 33.60 -6.69 3.71
C ASP A 911 33.57 -7.32 2.28
N LEU A 912 32.70 -8.32 2.08
CA LEU A 912 32.58 -9.09 0.84
C LEU A 912 31.46 -8.58 -0.09
N GLU A 913 31.25 -7.26 -0.17
CA GLU A 913 30.09 -6.65 -0.84
C GLU A 913 29.97 -7.00 -2.33
N GLU A 914 31.06 -7.47 -2.96
CA GLU A 914 31.09 -7.90 -4.36
C GLU A 914 30.50 -9.32 -4.60
N VAL A 915 30.14 -10.04 -3.53
CA VAL A 915 29.58 -11.40 -3.62
C VAL A 915 28.16 -11.36 -4.19
N ARG A 916 27.97 -12.05 -5.33
CA ARG A 916 26.66 -12.27 -5.94
C ARG A 916 26.01 -13.55 -5.41
N VAL A 917 24.70 -13.50 -5.16
CA VAL A 917 23.94 -14.64 -4.63
C VAL A 917 22.90 -15.07 -5.64
N ILE A 918 23.03 -16.30 -6.15
CA ILE A 918 22.15 -16.86 -7.16
C ILE A 918 21.29 -17.95 -6.50
N LEU A 919 19.98 -17.70 -6.46
CA LEU A 919 18.98 -18.60 -5.93
C LEU A 919 18.13 -19.16 -7.06
N THR A 920 18.15 -20.47 -7.26
CA THR A 920 17.38 -21.11 -8.34
C THR A 920 16.16 -21.83 -7.78
N MET A 921 14.96 -21.44 -8.22
CA MET A 921 13.70 -22.08 -7.80
C MET A 921 12.56 -21.84 -8.79
N ASN A 922 11.44 -22.54 -8.62
CA ASN A 922 10.24 -22.29 -9.40
C ASN A 922 9.66 -20.91 -9.09
N ASN A 923 9.34 -20.12 -10.12
CA ASN A 923 8.82 -18.76 -9.95
C ASN A 923 7.51 -18.67 -9.16
N MET A 924 6.66 -19.71 -9.22
CA MET A 924 5.45 -19.78 -8.42
C MET A 924 5.78 -19.93 -6.92
N ARG A 925 6.80 -20.74 -6.60
CA ARG A 925 7.28 -20.92 -5.22
C ARG A 925 7.98 -19.66 -4.71
N PHE A 926 8.81 -19.05 -5.55
CA PHE A 926 9.44 -17.75 -5.27
C PHE A 926 8.41 -16.69 -4.87
N SER A 927 7.33 -16.56 -5.64
CA SER A 927 6.25 -15.63 -5.34
C SER A 927 5.46 -16.01 -4.08
N ASN A 928 5.14 -17.29 -3.88
CA ASN A 928 4.37 -17.73 -2.72
C ASN A 928 5.14 -17.55 -1.39
N LEU A 929 6.45 -17.77 -1.39
CA LEU A 929 7.31 -17.58 -0.21
C LEU A 929 7.69 -16.11 0.03
N GLU A 930 7.36 -15.21 -0.90
CA GLU A 930 7.78 -13.78 -0.89
C GLU A 930 9.30 -13.62 -0.83
N VAL A 931 10.06 -14.43 -1.57
CA VAL A 931 11.53 -14.52 -1.45
C VAL A 931 12.23 -13.17 -1.65
N GLU A 932 11.80 -12.36 -2.62
CA GLU A 932 12.38 -11.03 -2.86
C GLU A 932 12.17 -10.07 -1.67
N LYS A 933 11.08 -10.24 -0.91
CA LYS A 933 10.84 -9.47 0.31
C LYS A 933 11.77 -9.92 1.43
N LEU A 934 11.93 -11.23 1.63
CA LEU A 934 12.85 -11.80 2.63
C LEU A 934 14.31 -11.41 2.37
N ALA A 935 14.73 -11.45 1.11
CA ALA A 935 16.05 -11.00 0.67
C ALA A 935 16.27 -9.52 1.06
N ARG A 936 15.31 -8.65 0.73
CA ARG A 936 15.35 -7.21 1.01
C ARG A 936 15.28 -6.87 2.50
N GLU A 937 14.66 -7.70 3.33
CA GLU A 937 14.73 -7.58 4.79
C GLU A 937 16.16 -7.76 5.32
N SER A 938 17.03 -8.42 4.55
CA SER A 938 18.46 -8.61 4.84
C SER A 938 19.37 -7.85 3.86
N PHE A 939 18.90 -6.73 3.29
CA PHE A 939 19.67 -5.87 2.36
C PHE A 939 20.09 -6.52 1.03
N PHE A 940 19.52 -7.66 0.68
CA PHE A 940 19.69 -8.26 -0.65
C PHE A 940 18.64 -7.78 -1.62
N PHE A 941 19.10 -7.51 -2.83
CA PHE A 941 18.34 -6.80 -3.83
C PHE A 941 18.45 -7.52 -5.17
N LEU A 942 17.30 -7.79 -5.79
CA LEU A 942 17.24 -8.58 -7.01
C LEU A 942 17.77 -7.76 -8.18
N LYS A 943 18.84 -8.25 -8.80
CA LYS A 943 19.53 -7.59 -9.92
C LYS A 943 19.08 -8.15 -11.27
N ALA A 944 18.91 -9.47 -11.34
CA ALA A 944 18.50 -10.16 -12.55
C ALA A 944 17.62 -11.37 -12.23
N SER A 945 16.74 -11.72 -13.16
CA SER A 945 15.83 -12.86 -13.07
C SER A 945 15.82 -13.60 -14.41
N VAL A 946 16.57 -14.69 -14.50
CA VAL A 946 16.86 -15.37 -15.76
C VAL A 946 16.25 -16.78 -15.76
N GLY A 947 15.73 -17.23 -16.91
CA GLY A 947 15.31 -18.61 -17.09
C GLY A 947 16.43 -19.60 -16.76
N PHE A 948 16.11 -20.69 -16.05
CA PHE A 948 17.08 -21.73 -15.74
C PHE A 948 17.04 -22.82 -16.83
N ASP A 949 18.18 -23.06 -17.48
CA ASP A 949 18.32 -24.09 -18.51
C ASP A 949 18.62 -25.45 -17.86
N GLU A 950 17.56 -26.21 -17.57
CA GLU A 950 17.67 -27.55 -17.00
C GLU A 950 18.45 -28.54 -17.89
N SER A 951 18.51 -28.29 -19.20
CA SER A 951 19.25 -29.15 -20.12
C SER A 951 20.77 -29.01 -19.97
N SER A 952 21.24 -27.81 -19.62
CA SER A 952 22.66 -27.51 -19.42
C SER A 952 23.10 -27.64 -17.96
N PHE A 953 22.25 -27.31 -17.00
CA PHE A 953 22.61 -27.24 -15.57
C PHE A 953 22.03 -28.38 -14.71
N GLY A 954 21.20 -29.25 -15.29
CA GLY A 954 20.55 -30.36 -14.59
C GLY A 954 19.12 -30.03 -14.14
N GLU A 955 18.29 -31.07 -13.99
CA GLU A 955 16.87 -30.94 -13.63
C GLU A 955 16.68 -30.36 -12.21
N LEU A 956 15.76 -29.40 -12.07
CA LEU A 956 15.40 -28.80 -10.79
C LEU A 956 14.17 -29.52 -10.20
N PHE A 957 14.37 -30.22 -9.08
CA PHE A 957 13.28 -30.91 -8.37
C PHE A 957 12.42 -29.92 -7.53
N ASP A 958 11.67 -29.05 -8.21
CA ASP A 958 10.76 -28.05 -7.65
C ASP A 958 9.37 -28.11 -8.34
N GLU A 959 8.63 -29.20 -8.08
CA GLU A 959 7.29 -29.37 -8.62
C GLU A 959 6.27 -28.46 -7.91
N VAL A 960 5.60 -27.60 -8.67
CA VAL A 960 4.47 -26.77 -8.21
C VAL A 960 3.24 -27.06 -9.06
N THR A 961 2.23 -27.73 -8.51
CA THR A 961 0.97 -27.99 -9.23
C THR A 961 0.05 -26.76 -9.19
N THR A 962 0.18 -25.84 -10.14
CA THR A 962 -0.77 -24.72 -10.30
C THR A 962 -1.83 -25.03 -11.36
N LYS A 963 -3.11 -25.04 -10.95
CA LYS A 963 -4.27 -25.27 -11.84
C LYS A 963 -4.82 -23.99 -12.51
N LYS A 964 -4.16 -22.83 -12.37
CA LYS A 964 -4.63 -21.56 -12.95
C LYS A 964 -4.12 -21.44 -14.39
N SER A 965 -5.04 -21.38 -15.35
CA SER A 965 -4.75 -21.12 -16.76
C SER A 965 -3.92 -19.82 -16.89
N MET A 966 -2.77 -19.90 -17.57
CA MET A 966 -1.84 -18.79 -17.90
C MET A 966 -0.81 -18.35 -16.86
N LEU A 967 -0.78 -18.92 -15.65
CA LEU A 967 0.41 -18.76 -14.81
C LEU A 967 1.50 -19.70 -15.33
N VAL A 968 2.68 -19.16 -15.57
CA VAL A 968 3.83 -19.92 -16.08
C VAL A 968 4.58 -20.44 -14.87
N ALA A 969 4.61 -21.75 -14.66
CA ALA A 969 5.48 -22.39 -13.69
C ALA A 969 6.76 -22.80 -14.40
N LYS A 970 7.86 -22.11 -14.13
CA LYS A 970 9.18 -22.34 -14.73
C LYS A 970 10.29 -22.27 -13.68
N PRO A 971 11.39 -23.03 -13.85
CA PRO A 971 12.58 -22.91 -13.03
C PRO A 971 13.37 -21.66 -13.43
N ILE A 972 13.77 -20.85 -12.45
CA ILE A 972 14.41 -19.54 -12.68
C ILE A 972 15.57 -19.36 -11.71
N SER A 973 16.67 -18.82 -12.22
CA SER A 973 17.78 -18.29 -11.43
C SER A 973 17.58 -16.80 -11.10
N TYR A 974 17.48 -16.49 -9.82
CA TYR A 974 17.35 -15.13 -9.28
C TYR A 974 18.70 -14.65 -8.74
N VAL A 975 19.23 -13.55 -9.29
CA VAL A 975 20.54 -12.99 -8.93
C VAL A 975 20.35 -11.82 -7.97
N PHE A 976 20.87 -11.94 -6.76
CA PHE A 976 20.82 -10.93 -5.71
C PHE A 976 22.22 -10.34 -5.44
N GLU A 977 22.24 -9.05 -5.13
CA GLU A 977 23.42 -8.31 -4.67
C GLU A 977 23.10 -7.68 -3.30
N LEU A 978 24.09 -7.63 -2.41
CA LEU A 978 23.93 -7.01 -1.10
C LEU A 978 24.31 -5.53 -1.19
N TYR A 979 23.43 -4.66 -0.70
CA TYR A 979 23.70 -3.23 -0.59
C TYR A 979 23.63 -2.83 0.89
N PRO A 980 24.77 -2.74 1.59
CA PRO A 980 24.78 -2.53 3.02
C PRO A 980 24.31 -1.12 3.37
N PRO A 981 23.76 -0.92 4.57
CA PRO A 981 23.46 0.40 5.08
C PRO A 981 24.77 1.17 5.33
N SER A 982 24.72 2.51 5.33
CA SER A 982 25.93 3.32 5.55
C SER A 982 26.25 3.51 7.03
N ASP A 983 27.54 3.45 7.40
CA ASP A 983 28.02 3.69 8.77
C ASP A 983 27.69 5.12 9.25
N ILE A 984 27.58 6.06 8.31
CA ILE A 984 27.18 7.47 8.55
C ILE A 984 25.77 7.55 9.16
N GLN A 985 24.87 6.64 8.79
CA GLN A 985 23.47 6.66 9.22
C GLN A 985 23.22 5.86 10.51
N PHE A 986 24.00 4.81 10.79
CA PHE A 986 23.71 3.86 11.86
C PHE A 986 24.87 3.53 12.81
N GLY A 987 26.02 4.21 12.69
CA GLY A 987 27.22 3.95 13.49
C GLY A 987 28.04 2.77 12.96
N ASP A 988 29.09 2.37 13.69
CA ASP A 988 30.00 1.27 13.30
C ASP A 988 29.37 -0.12 13.52
N PHE A 989 28.35 -0.42 12.72
CA PHE A 989 27.68 -1.72 12.77
C PHE A 989 28.55 -2.82 12.15
N LYS A 990 29.39 -2.49 11.16
CA LYS A 990 30.32 -3.43 10.55
C LYS A 990 31.34 -3.96 11.56
N GLY A 991 31.97 -3.07 12.33
CA GLY A 991 32.89 -3.45 13.40
C GLY A 991 32.23 -4.33 14.47
N LEU A 992 30.98 -4.03 14.85
CA LEU A 992 30.21 -4.86 15.78
C LEU A 992 29.88 -6.25 15.22
N LEU A 993 29.54 -6.36 13.94
CA LEU A 993 29.31 -7.67 13.28
C LEU A 993 30.61 -8.47 13.19
N SER A 994 31.72 -7.82 12.78
CA SER A 994 33.04 -8.44 12.71
C SER A 994 33.49 -8.99 14.07
N GLN A 995 33.36 -8.18 15.12
CA GLN A 995 33.72 -8.56 16.50
C GLN A 995 32.95 -9.81 16.98
N GLN A 996 31.70 -9.97 16.55
CA GLN A 996 30.86 -11.09 16.95
C GLN A 996 31.09 -12.35 16.11
N VAL A 997 31.47 -12.20 14.83
CA VAL A 997 31.74 -13.31 13.91
C VAL A 997 33.15 -13.89 14.11
N HIS A 998 34.15 -13.04 14.37
CA HIS A 998 35.58 -13.42 14.49
C HIS A 998 36.09 -13.45 15.93
N GLY A 999 35.31 -12.95 16.90
CA GLY A 999 35.72 -12.85 18.30
C GLY A 999 36.54 -11.59 18.60
N ALA A 1000 36.44 -11.07 19.83
CA ALA A 1000 36.97 -9.75 20.21
C ALA A 1000 38.50 -9.58 20.07
N VAL A 1001 39.28 -10.67 20.12
CA VAL A 1001 40.76 -10.60 20.17
C VAL A 1001 41.40 -10.65 18.79
N ALA A 1002 40.78 -11.31 17.81
CA ALA A 1002 41.32 -11.44 16.45
C ALA A 1002 41.40 -10.07 15.75
N ASP A 1003 40.36 -9.23 15.91
CA ASP A 1003 40.33 -7.87 15.35
C ASP A 1003 41.20 -6.88 16.12
N GLU A 1004 41.34 -6.99 17.45
CA GLU A 1004 42.25 -6.10 18.19
C GLU A 1004 43.71 -6.34 17.80
N LEU A 1005 44.13 -7.59 17.58
CA LEU A 1005 45.49 -7.92 17.12
C LEU A 1005 45.68 -7.82 15.59
N ARG A 1006 44.61 -7.85 14.77
CA ARG A 1006 44.65 -7.53 13.32
C ARG A 1006 44.69 -6.02 13.07
N ASN A 1007 43.86 -5.25 13.79
CA ASN A 1007 43.75 -3.79 13.62
C ASN A 1007 44.93 -3.05 14.24
N ILE A 1008 45.54 -3.59 15.30
CA ILE A 1008 46.90 -3.21 15.62
C ILE A 1008 47.75 -3.91 14.56
N MET A 1009 48.24 -3.18 13.55
CA MET A 1009 49.19 -3.68 12.55
C MET A 1009 50.54 -4.10 13.20
N ILE A 1010 50.54 -5.06 14.11
CA ILE A 1010 51.71 -5.52 14.87
C ILE A 1010 52.80 -5.97 13.87
N SER A 1011 52.40 -6.63 12.78
CA SER A 1011 53.29 -7.04 11.69
C SER A 1011 53.93 -5.88 10.89
N GLU A 1012 53.50 -4.63 11.03
CA GLU A 1012 54.07 -3.48 10.30
C GLU A 1012 55.14 -2.70 11.10
N PHE A 1013 55.23 -2.89 12.42
CA PHE A 1013 56.19 -2.15 13.24
C PHE A 1013 57.60 -2.77 13.21
N ALA A 1014 58.33 -2.55 12.12
CA ALA A 1014 59.71 -3.05 11.95
C ALA A 1014 60.73 -2.43 12.95
N ASP A 1015 60.44 -1.23 13.46
CA ASP A 1015 61.34 -0.45 14.32
C ASP A 1015 61.03 -0.56 15.83
N LEU A 1016 60.02 -1.32 16.21
CA LEU A 1016 59.59 -1.44 17.61
C LEU A 1016 60.67 -2.12 18.46
N GLU A 1017 61.11 -1.47 19.54
CA GLU A 1017 62.12 -2.04 20.45
C GLU A 1017 61.51 -2.69 21.70
N GLN A 1018 60.31 -2.29 22.13
CA GLN A 1018 59.65 -2.84 23.31
C GLN A 1018 58.14 -2.95 23.08
N LEU A 1019 57.56 -4.11 23.41
CA LEU A 1019 56.13 -4.37 23.36
C LEU A 1019 55.70 -5.03 24.67
N THR A 1020 54.85 -4.33 25.43
CA THR A 1020 54.30 -4.82 26.69
C THR A 1020 52.78 -4.83 26.59
N LEU A 1021 52.22 -6.03 26.59
CA LEU A 1021 50.79 -6.32 26.52
C LEU A 1021 50.35 -7.12 27.76
N SER A 1022 51.08 -7.01 28.87
CA SER A 1022 50.73 -7.73 30.09
C SER A 1022 49.47 -7.18 30.78
N ARG A 1023 48.74 -8.07 31.48
CA ARG A 1023 47.53 -7.73 32.28
C ARG A 1023 46.32 -7.23 31.48
N ASN A 1024 46.16 -7.68 30.24
CA ASN A 1024 45.08 -7.21 29.37
C ASN A 1024 43.93 -8.21 29.20
N LYS A 1025 43.94 -9.34 29.94
CA LYS A 1025 42.93 -10.41 29.83
C LYS A 1025 42.78 -10.99 28.41
N PHE A 1026 43.77 -10.82 27.53
CA PHE A 1026 43.73 -11.37 26.17
C PHE A 1026 43.58 -12.89 26.22
N SER A 1027 42.69 -13.44 25.39
CA SER A 1027 42.41 -14.88 25.30
C SER A 1027 42.59 -15.38 23.86
N ASP A 1028 42.53 -16.70 23.61
CA ASP A 1028 42.80 -17.33 22.31
C ASP A 1028 44.29 -17.38 21.86
N GLU A 1029 44.54 -17.75 20.60
CA GLU A 1029 45.87 -18.01 20.02
C GLU A 1029 46.47 -16.74 19.41
N ILE A 1030 47.78 -16.54 19.57
CA ILE A 1030 48.49 -15.42 18.93
C ILE A 1030 48.70 -15.77 17.44
N PRO A 1031 48.38 -14.87 16.48
CA PRO A 1031 48.58 -15.15 15.06
C PRO A 1031 50.02 -15.62 14.74
N MET A 1032 50.14 -16.68 13.94
CA MET A 1032 51.43 -17.33 13.65
C MET A 1032 52.50 -16.38 13.08
N ASP A 1033 52.09 -15.36 12.33
CA ASP A 1033 52.97 -14.38 11.68
C ASP A 1033 53.17 -13.06 12.46
N ALA A 1034 52.57 -12.91 13.65
CA ALA A 1034 52.47 -11.64 14.38
C ALA A 1034 53.83 -10.91 14.56
N PHE A 1035 54.94 -11.64 14.71
CA PHE A 1035 56.25 -11.05 15.01
C PHE A 1035 57.25 -11.10 13.85
N ARG A 1036 56.82 -11.51 12.65
CA ARG A 1036 57.70 -11.81 11.50
C ARG A 1036 58.61 -10.64 11.10
N ASN A 1037 58.14 -9.39 11.24
CA ASN A 1037 58.87 -8.19 10.81
C ASN A 1037 59.59 -7.43 11.95
N MET A 1038 59.43 -7.85 13.21
CA MET A 1038 59.91 -7.13 14.40
C MET A 1038 61.39 -7.42 14.75
N LYS A 1039 62.31 -7.15 13.83
CA LYS A 1039 63.74 -7.53 13.99
C LYS A 1039 64.48 -6.71 15.07
N LYS A 1040 63.97 -5.54 15.46
CA LYS A 1040 64.57 -4.65 16.49
C LYS A 1040 63.99 -4.84 17.89
N LEU A 1041 62.99 -5.72 18.07
CA LEU A 1041 62.32 -5.93 19.34
C LEU A 1041 63.27 -6.52 20.38
N LYS A 1042 63.45 -5.81 21.50
CA LYS A 1042 64.32 -6.15 22.64
C LYS A 1042 63.52 -6.67 23.83
N ILE A 1043 62.29 -6.20 24.03
CA ILE A 1043 61.43 -6.62 25.14
C ILE A 1043 60.06 -7.01 24.60
N LEU A 1044 59.61 -8.22 24.91
CA LEU A 1044 58.25 -8.69 24.68
C LEU A 1044 57.68 -9.21 26.00
N ASP A 1045 56.61 -8.59 26.48
CA ASP A 1045 55.95 -8.96 27.72
C ASP A 1045 54.46 -9.19 27.45
N LEU A 1046 54.05 -10.45 27.41
CA LEU A 1046 52.66 -10.88 27.21
C LEU A 1046 52.07 -11.49 28.48
N SER A 1047 52.71 -11.26 29.63
CA SER A 1047 52.38 -11.94 30.89
C SER A 1047 51.02 -11.55 31.47
N GLU A 1048 50.45 -12.39 32.33
CA GLU A 1048 49.18 -12.13 33.02
C GLU A 1048 48.00 -11.91 32.04
N ASN A 1049 47.87 -12.81 31.06
CA ASN A 1049 46.75 -12.87 30.12
C ASN A 1049 46.12 -14.28 30.17
N ALA A 1050 45.23 -14.59 29.23
CA ALA A 1050 44.53 -15.87 29.10
C ALA A 1050 44.80 -16.54 27.74
N PHE A 1051 45.95 -16.25 27.09
CA PHE A 1051 46.32 -16.86 25.81
C PHE A 1051 46.44 -18.39 25.92
N GLN A 1052 45.97 -19.12 24.92
CA GLN A 1052 45.96 -20.60 24.90
C GLN A 1052 46.71 -21.15 23.67
N ARG A 1053 47.02 -22.45 23.67
CA ARG A 1053 47.72 -23.21 22.58
C ARG A 1053 49.22 -22.90 22.41
N ALA A 1054 49.82 -23.28 21.28
CA ALA A 1054 51.26 -23.22 21.03
C ALA A 1054 51.72 -21.79 20.72
N MET A 1055 53.00 -21.51 21.01
CA MET A 1055 53.59 -20.23 20.71
C MET A 1055 53.82 -20.05 19.20
N PRO A 1056 53.62 -18.84 18.64
CA PRO A 1056 53.83 -18.58 17.23
C PRO A 1056 55.31 -18.72 16.85
N GLU A 1057 55.59 -19.43 15.74
CA GLU A 1057 56.96 -19.65 15.26
C GLU A 1057 57.68 -18.34 14.89
N SER A 1058 56.93 -17.31 14.51
CA SER A 1058 57.46 -16.00 14.13
C SER A 1058 58.20 -15.27 15.25
N ILE A 1059 58.03 -15.62 16.53
CA ILE A 1059 58.82 -15.07 17.65
C ILE A 1059 60.32 -15.27 17.43
N GLY A 1060 60.74 -16.38 16.80
CA GLY A 1060 62.14 -16.64 16.47
C GLY A 1060 62.76 -15.62 15.50
N SER A 1061 61.94 -14.85 14.78
CA SER A 1061 62.36 -13.80 13.85
C SER A 1061 62.84 -12.52 14.56
N ALA A 1062 62.48 -12.32 15.83
CA ALA A 1062 62.88 -11.17 16.65
C ALA A 1062 64.30 -11.35 17.23
N ALA A 1063 65.32 -11.38 16.38
CA ALA A 1063 66.70 -11.71 16.76
C ALA A 1063 67.36 -10.76 17.80
N ALA A 1064 66.78 -9.59 18.05
CA ALA A 1064 67.25 -8.62 19.04
C ALA A 1064 66.65 -8.82 20.45
N LEU A 1065 65.78 -9.82 20.65
CA LEU A 1065 65.02 -9.99 21.88
C LEU A 1065 65.92 -10.32 23.08
N VAL A 1066 65.82 -9.52 24.13
CA VAL A 1066 66.60 -9.61 25.38
C VAL A 1066 65.74 -10.10 26.54
N LYS A 1067 64.46 -9.75 26.57
CA LYS A 1067 63.50 -10.19 27.59
C LYS A 1067 62.22 -10.70 26.93
N LEU A 1068 61.81 -11.90 27.30
CA LEU A 1068 60.54 -12.53 26.90
C LEU A 1068 59.80 -12.99 28.16
N ASP A 1069 58.65 -12.39 28.46
CA ASP A 1069 57.79 -12.79 29.57
C ASP A 1069 56.46 -13.28 29.02
N LEU A 1070 56.21 -14.58 29.14
CA LEU A 1070 54.97 -15.25 28.70
C LEU A 1070 54.19 -15.81 29.89
N SER A 1071 54.68 -15.56 31.11
CA SER A 1071 54.18 -16.16 32.33
C SER A 1071 52.71 -15.80 32.61
N HIS A 1072 52.01 -16.65 33.36
CA HIS A 1072 50.59 -16.43 33.71
C HIS A 1072 49.70 -16.34 32.45
N ASN A 1073 49.81 -17.36 31.59
CA ASN A 1073 48.99 -17.66 30.42
C ASN A 1073 48.71 -19.18 30.35
N GLY A 1074 47.88 -19.62 29.40
CA GLY A 1074 47.51 -21.02 29.16
C GLY A 1074 48.22 -21.69 27.97
N PHE A 1075 49.43 -21.25 27.59
CA PHE A 1075 50.16 -21.82 26.47
C PHE A 1075 50.45 -23.33 26.67
N SER A 1076 50.29 -24.13 25.61
CA SER A 1076 50.50 -25.58 25.60
C SER A 1076 51.16 -26.03 24.29
N GLY A 1077 52.02 -27.05 24.33
CA GLY A 1077 52.74 -27.55 23.14
C GLY A 1077 54.25 -27.69 23.35
N LYS A 1078 54.97 -28.13 22.32
CA LYS A 1078 56.44 -28.20 22.35
C LYS A 1078 57.02 -26.80 22.15
N ILE A 1079 58.03 -26.46 22.95
CA ILE A 1079 58.87 -25.29 22.69
C ILE A 1079 59.56 -25.50 21.34
N THR A 1080 59.16 -24.73 20.33
CA THR A 1080 59.66 -24.83 18.95
C THR A 1080 61.17 -24.58 18.90
N GLU A 1081 61.89 -25.30 18.04
CA GLU A 1081 63.34 -25.14 17.82
C GLU A 1081 63.72 -23.68 17.45
N ASN A 1082 62.78 -22.91 16.90
CA ASN A 1082 62.95 -21.49 16.55
C ASN A 1082 63.25 -20.57 17.74
N LEU A 1083 62.92 -20.93 18.99
CA LEU A 1083 63.35 -20.15 20.16
C LEU A 1083 64.87 -20.28 20.43
N THR A 1084 65.53 -21.34 19.93
CA THR A 1084 67.00 -21.48 20.01
C THR A 1084 67.73 -20.43 19.15
N CYS A 1085 67.02 -19.78 18.22
CA CYS A 1085 67.56 -18.70 17.40
C CYS A 1085 67.68 -17.36 18.17
N LEU A 1086 67.05 -17.22 19.35
CA LEU A 1086 67.09 -16.02 20.18
C LEU A 1086 68.37 -15.94 21.03
N LYS A 1087 69.53 -15.82 20.38
CA LYS A 1087 70.88 -15.81 21.01
C LYS A 1087 71.12 -14.71 22.06
N LYS A 1088 70.24 -13.71 22.13
CA LYS A 1088 70.37 -12.52 23.02
C LYS A 1088 69.36 -12.51 24.18
N CYS A 1089 68.47 -13.49 24.29
CA CYS A 1089 67.46 -13.51 25.34
C CYS A 1089 68.11 -13.86 26.70
N LEU A 1090 68.16 -12.89 27.61
CA LEU A 1090 68.80 -13.02 28.93
C LEU A 1090 67.80 -13.46 30.02
N LYS A 1091 66.49 -13.29 29.80
CA LYS A 1091 65.42 -13.67 30.72
C LYS A 1091 64.20 -14.19 29.95
N LEU A 1092 63.90 -15.47 30.13
CA LEU A 1092 62.67 -16.14 29.70
C LEU A 1092 61.85 -16.50 30.96
N LYS A 1093 60.59 -16.08 31.01
CA LYS A 1093 59.68 -16.35 32.14
C LYS A 1093 58.35 -16.94 31.68
#